data_AF-A0A7J8UKY5-F1
#
_entry.id   AF-A0A7J8UKY5-F1
#
_cell.length_a   1.000
_cell.length_b   1.000
_cell.length_c   1.000
_cell.angle_alpha   90.00
_cell.angle_beta   90.00
_cell.angle_gamma   90.00
#
_symmetry.space_group_name_H-M   'P 1'
#
loop_
_entity.id
_entity.type
_entity.pdbx_description
1 polymer ?
#
loop_
_entity_poly.entity_id
_entity_poly.type
_entity_poly.pdbx_seq_one_letter_code
_entity_poly.pdbx_strand_id
1 'polypeptide(L)'
;MLACSGCINDCIFVPVGFSTIIKKLKDLVLVLINCFQDFIPLLISMPQLDAQSFDCILSILQSIDIAVRFFIYGTHEVAADSICNQTLSSPLSKKLLGVFPLYPKHHLSAKEDDRYFILNIVITEIFLHLREWICPSANVFEKFLEFIENALLGTVGFLKPSCIPLSGFFLNLLIEICSSTRSGKVAWEKHVPSLLPFIPKLASEVETRWQLRILESFTQTFKGCNPESSLKLACLSMIEEMLIPNGDKHYTEASDTVVLDFQTVWIRELPSLLMLLGDRQPSSSQVVLRLLLRLGQFSGSNSFLFWDYENTQFALSELYSTCEEGNIYYGPFMRLPRDCQELSICCLYYFSNLSALLLKSVALCCLCPELELFVSFRIIEVLHAAYKAGHIQIADHISFFMTLLSRFKVFPENIDPVRESDVKVSNHGAFKSLTSVLCSYLSQMGDSSVVLQILDQAIIGLILLQPPLDNACAMLRVLIVLDSKPTRLSEQSIIALSNFLPGYLMDVVHCIPEDDVRTWRYYLLPCFFLFDRSNKVLKLVLDLIGSFLTDSNLSLPSDTSTRYATDNLSRINATISLLLLMYKDIKVQKIISLFRTEVSSILQSIASLQSSEVKMTLEERHRFQCSFEQLKVVTSTSPAG
;
A
#
# COMPACT_ATOMS: atom_id res chain seq x y z
N MET A 1 21.24 -13.90 -0.37
CA MET A 1 22.17 -14.38 -1.42
C MET A 1 22.88 -13.16 -1.98
N LEU A 2 24.09 -12.92 -1.45
CA LEU A 2 25.05 -11.92 -1.90
C LEU A 2 25.98 -12.61 -2.90
N ALA A 3 25.99 -12.17 -4.16
CA ALA A 3 27.11 -12.30 -5.10
C ALA A 3 26.67 -11.82 -6.50
N CYS A 4 27.17 -10.65 -6.91
CA CYS A 4 27.77 -10.41 -8.24
C CYS A 4 28.19 -8.94 -8.35
N SER A 5 28.98 -8.49 -7.38
CA SER A 5 29.87 -7.34 -7.50
C SER A 5 31.30 -7.88 -7.39
N GLY A 6 31.82 -8.40 -8.49
CA GLY A 6 33.13 -9.04 -8.47
C GLY A 6 33.44 -9.67 -9.80
N CYS A 7 33.94 -8.85 -10.73
CA CYS A 7 34.91 -9.23 -11.77
C CYS A 7 35.17 -8.06 -12.74
N ILE A 8 35.48 -6.86 -12.25
CA ILE A 8 36.27 -5.86 -13.01
C ILE A 8 37.06 -5.04 -11.99
N ASN A 9 38.06 -5.63 -11.33
CA ASN A 9 38.96 -4.86 -10.45
C ASN A 9 40.42 -5.28 -10.49
N ASP A 10 40.83 -6.10 -11.46
CA ASP A 10 42.24 -6.49 -11.60
C ASP A 10 42.72 -6.29 -13.04
N CYS A 11 43.08 -5.06 -13.37
CA CYS A 11 44.08 -4.70 -14.38
C CYS A 11 44.58 -3.27 -14.09
N ILE A 12 45.47 -3.17 -13.10
CA ILE A 12 46.31 -1.98 -12.88
C ILE A 12 47.32 -1.93 -14.04
N PHE A 13 46.96 -1.26 -15.15
CA PHE A 13 47.86 -0.71 -16.16
C PHE A 13 46.98 0.03 -17.19
N VAL A 14 47.07 1.36 -17.30
CA VAL A 14 47.30 2.14 -18.56
C VAL A 14 47.25 3.66 -18.24
N PRO A 15 48.38 4.33 -17.95
CA PRO A 15 48.42 5.80 -17.94
C PRO A 15 48.75 6.41 -19.33
N VAL A 16 49.38 5.63 -20.22
CA VAL A 16 49.95 6.15 -21.50
C VAL A 16 48.96 6.05 -22.67
N GLY A 17 48.18 4.96 -22.71
CA GLY A 17 47.16 4.76 -23.75
C GLY A 17 46.02 5.77 -23.66
N PHE A 18 45.62 6.13 -22.43
CA PHE A 18 44.52 7.06 -22.18
C PHE A 18 44.81 8.48 -22.71
N SER A 19 45.99 9.02 -22.40
CA SER A 19 46.44 10.33 -22.93
C SER A 19 46.54 10.34 -24.47
N THR A 20 47.00 9.24 -25.06
CA THR A 20 47.11 9.09 -26.52
C THR A 20 45.74 9.04 -27.20
N ILE A 21 44.78 8.33 -26.61
CA ILE A 21 43.39 8.27 -27.08
C ILE A 21 42.74 9.64 -26.99
N ILE A 22 42.89 10.34 -25.86
CA ILE A 22 42.37 11.70 -25.67
C ILE A 22 42.89 12.62 -26.77
N LYS A 23 44.20 12.63 -27.05
CA LYS A 23 44.78 13.51 -28.07
C LYS A 23 44.17 13.27 -29.46
N LYS A 24 44.09 12.00 -29.89
CA LYS A 24 43.46 11.63 -31.17
C LYS A 24 41.98 12.00 -31.23
N LEU A 25 41.27 11.83 -30.11
CA LEU A 25 39.86 12.15 -30.01
C LEU A 25 39.62 13.66 -30.06
N LYS A 26 40.52 14.48 -29.49
CA LYS A 26 40.47 15.95 -29.62
C LYS A 26 40.59 16.38 -31.08
N ASP A 27 41.56 15.82 -31.81
CA ASP A 27 41.76 16.12 -33.23
C ASP A 27 40.53 15.70 -34.05
N LEU A 28 39.96 14.52 -33.76
CA LEU A 28 38.73 14.04 -34.40
C LEU A 28 37.53 14.95 -34.11
N VAL A 29 37.33 15.37 -32.86
CA VAL A 29 36.24 16.29 -32.48
C VAL A 29 36.33 17.62 -33.23
N LEU A 30 37.55 18.15 -33.43
CA LEU A 30 37.73 19.36 -34.24
C LEU A 30 37.34 19.14 -35.71
N VAL A 31 37.69 17.99 -36.29
CA VAL A 31 37.27 17.62 -37.64
C VAL A 31 35.75 17.51 -37.72
N LEU A 32 35.11 16.81 -36.77
CA LEU A 32 33.66 16.66 -36.71
C LEU A 32 32.92 17.99 -36.55
N ILE A 33 33.43 18.90 -35.73
CA ILE A 33 32.88 20.26 -35.58
C ILE A 33 32.98 21.03 -36.91
N ASN A 34 34.11 20.94 -37.62
CA ASN A 34 34.26 21.57 -38.93
C ASN A 34 33.29 20.96 -39.96
N CYS A 35 33.16 19.63 -40.00
CA CYS A 35 32.17 18.97 -40.85
C CYS A 35 30.76 19.44 -40.53
N PHE A 36 30.38 19.56 -39.25
CA PHE A 36 29.09 20.12 -38.85
C PHE A 36 28.90 21.56 -39.34
N GLN A 37 29.94 22.40 -39.27
CA GLN A 37 29.87 23.77 -39.79
C GLN A 37 29.60 23.83 -41.29
N ASP A 38 30.19 22.91 -42.06
CA ASP A 38 29.99 22.87 -43.51
C ASP A 38 28.52 22.55 -43.88
N PHE A 39 27.79 21.88 -42.98
CA PHE A 39 26.34 21.65 -43.12
C PHE A 39 25.47 22.85 -42.74
N ILE A 40 25.99 23.87 -42.06
CA ILE A 40 25.17 25.02 -41.62
C ILE A 40 24.62 25.84 -42.79
N PRO A 41 25.41 26.24 -43.82
CA PRO A 41 24.86 26.90 -44.99
C PRO A 41 23.82 26.05 -45.72
N LEU A 42 24.01 24.73 -45.76
CA LEU A 42 23.06 23.77 -46.33
C LEU A 42 21.74 23.79 -45.54
N LEU A 43 21.78 23.69 -44.20
CA LEU A 43 20.60 23.78 -43.32
C LEU A 43 19.85 25.11 -43.47
N ILE A 44 20.59 26.20 -43.69
CA ILE A 44 20.01 27.54 -43.87
C ILE A 44 19.40 27.74 -45.28
N SER A 45 19.91 27.03 -46.29
CA SER A 45 19.52 27.19 -47.69
C SER A 45 18.44 26.20 -48.15
N MET A 46 18.33 25.04 -47.48
CA MET A 46 17.39 24.00 -47.87
C MET A 46 15.96 24.31 -47.39
N PRO A 47 14.96 24.24 -48.29
CA PRO A 47 13.56 24.37 -47.88
C PRO A 47 13.05 23.16 -47.06
N GLN A 48 13.68 21.99 -47.21
CA GLN A 48 13.36 20.74 -46.50
C GLN A 48 14.66 19.98 -46.19
N LEU A 49 14.82 19.51 -44.94
CA LEU A 49 15.96 18.69 -44.55
C LEU A 49 15.69 17.23 -44.95
N ASP A 50 16.43 16.68 -45.91
CA ASP A 50 16.27 15.28 -46.33
C ASP A 50 16.76 14.28 -45.26
N ALA A 51 16.32 13.02 -45.36
CA ALA A 51 16.61 12.01 -44.33
C ALA A 51 18.10 11.68 -44.23
N GLN A 52 18.81 11.65 -45.36
CA GLN A 52 20.23 11.29 -45.40
C GLN A 52 21.10 12.39 -44.79
N SER A 53 20.80 13.66 -45.10
CA SER A 53 21.45 14.81 -44.46
C SER A 53 21.17 14.85 -42.96
N PHE A 54 19.92 14.61 -42.54
CA PHE A 54 19.57 14.50 -41.13
C PHE A 54 20.36 13.41 -40.40
N ASP A 55 20.37 12.18 -40.94
CA ASP A 55 21.08 11.04 -40.33
C ASP A 55 22.59 11.30 -40.26
N CYS A 56 23.17 11.96 -41.27
CA CYS A 56 24.57 12.35 -41.28
C CYS A 56 24.89 13.38 -40.18
N ILE A 57 24.10 14.45 -40.08
CA ILE A 57 24.28 15.49 -39.06
C ILE A 57 24.09 14.92 -37.66
N LEU A 58 23.05 14.09 -37.47
CA LEU A 58 22.80 13.42 -36.20
C LEU A 58 23.97 12.52 -35.80
N SER A 59 24.52 11.75 -36.73
CA SER A 59 25.69 10.88 -36.48
C SER A 59 26.94 11.67 -36.10
N ILE A 60 27.15 12.84 -36.72
CA ILE A 60 28.25 13.75 -36.37
C ILE A 60 28.06 14.26 -34.94
N LEU A 61 26.87 14.75 -34.60
CA LEU A 61 26.56 15.26 -33.26
C LEU A 61 26.69 14.17 -32.19
N GLN A 62 26.16 12.96 -32.44
CA GLN A 62 26.31 11.82 -31.53
C GLN A 62 27.77 11.42 -31.33
N SER A 63 28.59 11.49 -32.39
CA SER A 63 30.03 11.20 -32.30
C SER A 63 30.75 12.25 -31.44
N ILE A 64 30.36 13.52 -31.56
CA ILE A 64 30.86 14.60 -30.68
C ILE A 64 30.43 14.35 -29.24
N ASP A 65 29.16 14.03 -29.00
CA ASP A 65 28.61 13.77 -27.67
C ASP A 65 29.33 12.61 -26.95
N ILE A 66 29.52 11.47 -27.63
CA ILE A 66 30.27 10.33 -27.08
C ILE A 66 31.69 10.74 -26.71
N ALA A 67 32.34 11.54 -27.58
CA ALA A 67 33.69 12.02 -27.31
C ALA A 67 33.75 12.95 -26.08
N VAL A 68 32.76 13.83 -25.94
CA VAL A 68 32.62 14.72 -24.77
C VAL A 68 32.43 13.92 -23.49
N ARG A 69 31.51 12.95 -23.47
CA ARG A 69 31.27 12.08 -22.31
C ARG A 69 32.52 11.27 -21.94
N PHE A 70 33.28 10.80 -22.94
CA PHE A 70 34.56 10.13 -22.71
C PHE A 70 35.59 11.06 -22.06
N PHE A 71 35.66 12.34 -22.46
CA PHE A 71 36.53 13.31 -21.80
C PHE A 71 36.17 13.52 -20.33
N ILE A 72 34.87 13.61 -20.01
CA ILE A 72 34.38 13.80 -18.63
C ILE A 72 34.71 12.60 -17.75
N TYR A 73 34.52 11.37 -18.25
CA TYR A 73 34.88 10.16 -17.53
C TYR A 73 36.38 10.11 -17.20
N GLY A 74 37.23 10.53 -18.15
CA GLY A 74 38.69 10.52 -18.01
C GLY A 74 39.29 11.50 -17.01
N THR A 75 38.57 12.54 -16.64
CA THR A 75 39.05 13.59 -15.73
C THR A 75 38.80 13.31 -14.25
N HIS A 76 37.97 12.31 -13.90
CA HIS A 76 37.81 11.92 -12.51
C HIS A 76 39.07 11.24 -11.92
N GLU A 77 40.02 10.81 -12.76
CA GLU A 77 41.28 10.17 -12.36
C GLU A 77 42.54 11.04 -12.55
N VAL A 78 42.45 12.18 -13.27
CA VAL A 78 43.59 13.04 -13.61
C VAL A 78 43.23 14.50 -13.36
N ALA A 79 44.05 15.21 -12.57
CA ALA A 79 43.86 16.61 -12.19
C ALA A 79 43.25 17.47 -13.31
N ALA A 80 42.10 18.06 -13.00
CA ALA A 80 41.16 18.73 -13.92
C ALA A 80 41.77 19.88 -14.76
N ASP A 81 42.93 20.39 -14.38
CA ASP A 81 43.49 21.63 -14.93
C ASP A 81 44.20 21.50 -16.29
N SER A 82 44.41 20.30 -16.83
CA SER A 82 45.30 20.14 -18.02
C SER A 82 44.65 19.65 -19.32
N ILE A 83 43.38 19.22 -19.30
CA ILE A 83 42.77 18.54 -20.46
C ILE A 83 41.85 19.48 -21.28
N CYS A 84 41.11 20.41 -20.66
CA CYS A 84 40.31 21.41 -21.37
C CYS A 84 41.12 22.67 -21.74
N ASN A 85 42.27 22.48 -22.38
CA ASN A 85 43.02 23.60 -22.95
C ASN A 85 42.15 24.35 -23.98
N GLN A 86 42.40 25.66 -24.08
CA GLN A 86 41.76 26.66 -24.96
C GLN A 86 41.50 26.19 -26.42
N THR A 87 42.19 25.13 -26.86
CA THR A 87 42.11 24.50 -28.18
C THR A 87 40.74 23.91 -28.54
N LEU A 88 40.00 23.31 -27.58
CA LEU A 88 38.64 22.79 -27.84
C LEU A 88 37.55 23.79 -27.45
N SER A 89 37.77 24.59 -26.41
CA SER A 89 36.77 25.53 -25.89
C SER A 89 36.38 26.60 -26.92
N SER A 90 37.34 27.18 -27.67
CA SER A 90 37.00 28.22 -28.66
C SER A 90 36.28 27.69 -29.91
N PRO A 91 36.68 26.57 -30.54
CA PRO A 91 35.93 26.02 -31.67
C PRO A 91 34.54 25.56 -31.25
N LEU A 92 34.42 24.86 -30.12
CA LEU A 92 33.15 24.28 -29.70
C LEU A 92 32.15 25.38 -29.28
N SER A 93 32.59 26.42 -28.57
CA SER A 93 31.74 27.58 -28.24
C SER A 93 31.32 28.43 -29.44
N LYS A 94 32.23 28.72 -30.39
CA LYS A 94 31.91 29.59 -31.53
C LYS A 94 31.23 28.87 -32.69
N LYS A 95 31.61 27.61 -32.95
CA LYS A 95 31.23 26.88 -34.16
C LYS A 95 30.03 25.97 -33.97
N LEU A 96 29.92 25.32 -32.81
CA LEU A 96 28.82 24.42 -32.49
C LEU A 96 27.71 25.18 -31.73
N LEU A 97 28.05 25.78 -30.59
CA LEU A 97 27.07 26.49 -29.75
C LEU A 97 26.61 27.83 -30.36
N GLY A 98 27.48 28.50 -31.13
CA GLY A 98 27.15 29.78 -31.77
C GLY A 98 26.04 29.71 -32.83
N VAL A 99 25.74 28.51 -33.34
CA VAL A 99 24.72 28.26 -34.37
C VAL A 99 23.37 27.88 -33.75
N PHE A 100 23.33 27.74 -32.43
CA PHE A 100 22.14 27.33 -31.71
C PHE A 100 21.13 28.48 -31.48
N PRO A 101 19.82 28.19 -31.54
CA PRO A 101 19.22 26.94 -32.01
C PRO A 101 19.09 26.92 -33.54
N LEU A 102 19.01 25.72 -34.11
CA LEU A 102 18.77 25.52 -35.53
C LEU A 102 17.32 25.88 -35.85
N TYR A 103 17.11 26.90 -36.69
CA TYR A 103 15.79 27.32 -37.14
C TYR A 103 15.59 27.07 -38.64
N PRO A 104 14.39 26.63 -39.05
CA PRO A 104 14.00 26.68 -40.44
C PRO A 104 13.59 28.10 -40.85
N LYS A 105 13.99 28.55 -42.04
CA LYS A 105 13.60 29.87 -42.58
C LYS A 105 12.18 29.92 -43.17
N HIS A 106 11.52 28.77 -43.34
CA HIS A 106 10.23 28.65 -44.03
C HIS A 106 9.23 27.84 -43.20
N HIS A 107 7.93 28.10 -43.37
CA HIS A 107 6.84 27.35 -42.71
C HIS A 107 6.91 25.87 -43.12
N LEU A 108 7.42 25.02 -42.23
CA LEU A 108 7.69 23.60 -42.49
C LEU A 108 6.47 22.70 -42.28
N SER A 109 6.55 21.49 -42.83
CA SER A 109 5.67 20.39 -42.49
C SER A 109 6.02 19.81 -41.10
N ALA A 110 5.04 19.24 -40.41
CA ALA A 110 5.21 18.77 -39.03
C ALA A 110 6.29 17.67 -38.85
N LYS A 111 6.63 16.89 -39.89
CA LYS A 111 7.70 15.87 -39.83
C LYS A 111 9.11 16.47 -39.87
N GLU A 112 9.26 17.68 -40.42
CA GLU A 112 10.55 18.35 -40.55
C GLU A 112 10.88 19.14 -39.29
N ASP A 113 9.84 19.63 -38.61
CA ASP A 113 9.96 20.25 -37.28
C ASP A 113 10.55 19.27 -36.25
N ASP A 114 10.12 18.00 -36.29
CA ASP A 114 10.67 16.93 -35.45
C ASP A 114 12.19 16.74 -35.64
N ARG A 115 12.71 16.88 -36.87
CA ARG A 115 14.14 16.67 -37.16
C ARG A 115 15.00 17.78 -36.55
N TYR A 116 14.61 19.04 -36.76
CA TYR A 116 15.31 20.18 -36.16
C TYR A 116 15.22 20.14 -34.64
N PHE A 117 14.07 19.75 -34.09
CA PHE A 117 13.90 19.52 -32.66
C PHE A 117 14.90 18.49 -32.13
N ILE A 118 15.01 17.32 -32.76
CA ILE A 118 15.96 16.27 -32.35
C ILE A 118 17.41 16.77 -32.39
N LEU A 119 17.82 17.48 -33.45
CA LEU A 119 19.17 18.02 -33.55
C LEU A 119 19.44 19.05 -32.43
N ASN A 120 18.49 19.92 -32.14
CA ASN A 120 18.61 20.90 -31.05
C ASN A 120 18.65 20.24 -29.66
N ILE A 121 17.94 19.14 -29.43
CA ILE A 121 18.08 18.33 -28.21
C ILE A 121 19.52 17.83 -28.05
N VAL A 122 20.09 17.22 -29.08
CA VAL A 122 21.46 16.67 -29.01
C VAL A 122 22.50 17.78 -28.81
N ILE A 123 22.34 18.94 -29.47
CA ILE A 123 23.23 20.09 -29.25
C ILE A 123 23.11 20.60 -27.80
N THR A 124 21.90 20.61 -27.24
CA THR A 124 21.65 21.01 -25.85
C THR A 124 22.25 20.02 -24.86
N GLU A 125 22.15 18.72 -25.11
CA GLU A 125 22.79 17.68 -24.29
C GLU A 125 24.31 17.84 -24.29
N ILE A 126 24.93 18.04 -25.46
CA ILE A 126 26.38 18.32 -25.58
C ILE A 126 26.75 19.58 -24.79
N PHE A 127 25.94 20.64 -24.90
CA PHE A 127 26.15 21.89 -24.16
C PHE A 127 26.13 21.67 -22.65
N LEU A 128 25.14 20.92 -22.14
CA LEU A 128 24.97 20.68 -20.70
C LEU A 128 26.12 19.87 -20.11
N HIS A 129 26.62 18.86 -20.85
CA HIS A 129 27.83 18.12 -20.46
C HIS A 129 29.08 19.01 -20.42
N LEU A 130 29.21 19.96 -21.36
CA LEU A 130 30.38 20.83 -21.46
C LEU A 130 30.33 22.06 -20.57
N ARG A 131 29.16 22.40 -20.01
CA ARG A 131 28.94 23.62 -19.22
C ARG A 131 29.87 23.75 -18.02
N GLU A 132 30.30 22.63 -17.43
CA GLU A 132 31.25 22.64 -16.32
C GLU A 132 32.67 23.07 -16.76
N TRP A 133 32.97 22.98 -18.07
CA TRP A 133 34.32 23.12 -18.64
C TRP A 133 34.44 24.36 -19.53
N ILE A 134 33.31 24.85 -20.03
CA ILE A 134 33.17 26.05 -20.83
C ILE A 134 32.44 27.08 -19.97
N CYS A 135 32.98 28.29 -19.85
CA CYS A 135 32.21 29.41 -19.30
C CYS A 135 31.48 30.12 -20.46
N PRO A 136 30.25 29.72 -20.85
CA PRO A 136 29.51 30.40 -21.90
C PRO A 136 29.20 31.84 -21.48
N SER A 137 29.05 32.74 -22.46
CA SER A 137 28.50 34.06 -22.18
C SER A 137 27.04 33.95 -21.75
N ALA A 138 26.58 34.87 -20.89
CA ALA A 138 25.22 34.87 -20.36
C ALA A 138 24.15 34.76 -21.47
N ASN A 139 24.31 35.50 -22.56
CA ASN A 139 23.39 35.47 -23.71
C ASN A 139 23.33 34.10 -24.42
N VAL A 140 24.45 33.35 -24.47
CA VAL A 140 24.42 31.99 -25.04
C VAL A 140 23.69 31.05 -24.08
N PHE A 141 23.94 31.17 -22.78
CA PHE A 141 23.29 30.34 -21.77
C PHE A 141 21.77 30.55 -21.74
N GLU A 142 21.30 31.81 -21.76
CA GLU A 142 19.87 32.12 -21.79
C GLU A 142 19.13 31.50 -22.97
N LYS A 143 19.75 31.42 -24.15
CA LYS A 143 19.15 30.75 -25.33
C LYS A 143 18.95 29.25 -25.10
N PHE A 144 19.88 28.59 -24.43
CA PHE A 144 19.73 27.18 -24.08
C PHE A 144 18.66 26.98 -23.01
N LEU A 145 18.58 27.87 -22.01
CA LEU A 145 17.51 27.81 -21.00
C LEU A 145 16.12 28.02 -21.63
N GLU A 146 15.99 28.98 -22.56
CA GLU A 146 14.76 29.22 -23.32
C GLU A 146 14.36 27.99 -24.14
N PHE A 147 15.33 27.33 -24.78
CA PHE A 147 15.05 26.09 -25.51
C PHE A 147 14.64 24.95 -24.58
N ILE A 148 15.32 24.76 -23.43
CA ILE A 148 14.99 23.70 -22.47
C ILE A 148 13.55 23.85 -21.96
N GLU A 149 13.14 25.06 -21.58
CA GLU A 149 11.77 25.34 -21.17
C GLU A 149 10.76 25.00 -22.27
N ASN A 150 10.99 25.45 -23.51
CA ASN A 150 10.12 25.16 -24.65
C ASN A 150 10.08 23.65 -24.97
N ALA A 151 11.24 22.98 -24.89
CA ALA A 151 11.35 21.54 -25.10
C ALA A 151 10.57 20.77 -24.02
N LEU A 152 10.62 21.17 -22.76
CA LEU A 152 9.84 20.58 -21.67
C LEU A 152 8.33 20.80 -21.87
N LEU A 153 7.91 22.01 -22.26
CA LEU A 153 6.51 22.32 -22.54
C LEU A 153 5.97 21.63 -23.81
N GLY A 154 6.86 21.11 -24.66
CA GLY A 154 6.47 20.48 -25.92
C GLY A 154 5.89 21.46 -26.94
N THR A 155 6.21 22.75 -26.79
CA THR A 155 5.88 23.81 -27.74
C THR A 155 6.84 23.76 -28.92
N VAL A 156 6.67 22.75 -29.78
CA VAL A 156 7.35 22.73 -31.08
C VAL A 156 6.52 23.59 -32.03
N GLY A 157 6.85 24.88 -32.09
CA GLY A 157 6.16 25.86 -32.94
C GLY A 157 6.17 27.28 -32.37
N PHE A 158 7.06 28.10 -32.91
CA PHE A 158 7.11 29.57 -32.81
C PHE A 158 7.49 30.19 -31.45
N LEU A 159 8.75 30.59 -31.39
CA LEU A 159 9.14 31.79 -30.66
C LEU A 159 8.30 32.99 -31.11
N LYS A 160 7.33 33.34 -30.27
CA LYS A 160 7.26 34.66 -29.63
C LYS A 160 6.19 34.60 -28.54
N PRO A 161 6.58 34.91 -27.31
CA PRO A 161 6.01 36.10 -26.73
C PRO A 161 7.14 36.97 -26.20
N SER A 162 7.52 37.96 -27.02
CA SER A 162 8.13 39.16 -26.47
C SER A 162 7.22 39.69 -25.35
N CYS A 163 7.72 39.61 -24.12
CA CYS A 163 7.32 40.43 -22.97
C CYS A 163 5.81 40.61 -22.75
N ILE A 164 5.10 39.60 -22.27
CA ILE A 164 3.84 39.81 -21.53
C ILE A 164 3.79 38.83 -20.35
N PRO A 165 3.59 39.27 -19.10
CA PRO A 165 3.30 38.38 -17.99
C PRO A 165 1.87 37.85 -18.19
N LEU A 166 1.75 36.69 -18.85
CA LEU A 166 0.45 36.07 -19.07
C LEU A 166 0.06 35.31 -17.81
N SER A 167 -1.01 35.76 -17.18
CA SER A 167 -1.65 35.11 -16.04
C SER A 167 -2.04 33.67 -16.38
N GLY A 168 -2.02 32.78 -15.37
CA GLY A 168 -2.14 31.33 -15.50
C GLY A 168 -3.38 30.78 -16.22
N PHE A 169 -4.37 31.62 -16.56
CA PHE A 169 -5.53 31.20 -17.35
C PHE A 169 -5.21 31.10 -18.86
N PHE A 170 -4.38 32.00 -19.41
CA PHE A 170 -4.04 31.98 -20.84
C PHE A 170 -3.01 30.91 -21.20
N LEU A 171 -2.12 30.55 -20.25
CA LEU A 171 -1.14 29.48 -20.46
C LEU A 171 -1.84 28.11 -20.51
N ASN A 172 -2.79 27.85 -19.61
CA ASN A 172 -3.58 26.61 -19.61
C ASN A 172 -4.43 26.45 -20.88
N LEU A 173 -5.01 27.53 -21.40
CA LEU A 173 -5.78 27.51 -22.65
C LEU A 173 -4.92 27.27 -23.90
N LEU A 174 -3.69 27.81 -23.96
CA LEU A 174 -2.74 27.53 -25.04
C LEU A 174 -2.31 26.04 -25.03
N ILE A 175 -2.17 25.44 -23.86
CA ILE A 175 -1.79 24.03 -23.69
C ILE A 175 -2.92 23.07 -24.14
N GLU A 176 -4.18 23.38 -23.85
CA GLU A 176 -5.33 22.60 -24.31
C GLU A 176 -5.47 22.59 -25.85
N ILE A 177 -5.10 23.70 -26.50
CA ILE A 177 -5.08 23.84 -27.95
C ILE A 177 -3.84 23.17 -28.58
N CYS A 178 -2.67 23.18 -27.91
CA CYS A 178 -1.44 22.56 -28.42
C CYS A 178 -1.37 21.03 -28.20
N SER A 179 -2.00 20.50 -27.14
CA SER A 179 -2.03 19.05 -26.89
C SER A 179 -2.91 18.27 -27.89
N SER A 180 -3.88 18.94 -28.52
CA SER A 180 -4.85 18.37 -29.45
C SER A 180 -4.42 18.38 -30.93
N THR A 181 -3.32 19.05 -31.28
CA THR A 181 -2.79 19.16 -32.66
C THR A 181 -1.40 18.53 -32.86
N ARG A 182 -1.09 17.48 -32.09
CA ARG A 182 0.27 16.99 -31.88
C ARG A 182 0.79 16.01 -32.94
N SER A 183 1.21 16.51 -34.11
CA SER A 183 2.19 15.79 -34.95
C SER A 183 3.59 16.07 -34.38
N GLY A 184 4.15 15.12 -33.62
CA GLY A 184 5.50 15.24 -32.99
C GLY A 184 5.61 14.67 -31.58
N LYS A 185 4.49 14.22 -30.98
CA LYS A 185 4.43 13.63 -29.63
C LYS A 185 5.45 12.52 -29.41
N VAL A 186 5.59 11.63 -30.40
CA VAL A 186 6.45 10.44 -30.31
C VAL A 186 7.93 10.82 -30.31
N ALA A 187 8.34 11.80 -31.14
CA ALA A 187 9.71 12.29 -31.15
C ALA A 187 10.04 13.02 -29.84
N TRP A 188 9.11 13.84 -29.34
CA TRP A 188 9.24 14.51 -28.06
C TRP A 188 9.40 13.52 -26.88
N GLU A 189 8.52 12.52 -26.73
CA GLU A 189 8.60 11.53 -25.64
C GLU A 189 9.89 10.71 -25.68
N LYS A 190 10.45 10.50 -26.87
CA LYS A 190 11.69 9.75 -27.07
C LYS A 190 12.94 10.55 -26.72
N HIS A 191 12.99 11.84 -27.04
CA HIS A 191 14.22 12.63 -26.99
C HIS A 191 14.34 13.54 -25.75
N VAL A 192 13.22 14.07 -25.23
CA VAL A 192 13.23 14.92 -24.01
C VAL A 192 13.83 14.24 -22.77
N PRO A 193 13.67 12.92 -22.53
CA PRO A 193 14.28 12.26 -21.37
C PRO A 193 15.80 12.48 -21.24
N SER A 194 16.53 12.73 -22.34
CA SER A 194 17.97 13.02 -22.32
C SER A 194 18.32 14.32 -21.58
N LEU A 195 17.41 15.29 -21.52
CA LEU A 195 17.63 16.58 -20.86
C LEU A 195 17.29 16.54 -19.37
N LEU A 196 16.46 15.60 -18.94
CA LEU A 196 15.97 15.51 -17.56
C LEU A 196 17.07 15.36 -16.50
N PRO A 197 18.13 14.53 -16.70
CA PRO A 197 19.26 14.39 -15.77
C PRO A 197 19.94 15.71 -15.36
N PHE A 198 19.82 16.76 -16.18
CA PHE A 198 20.46 18.04 -15.90
C PHE A 198 19.57 19.00 -15.12
N ILE A 199 18.27 18.73 -15.02
CA ILE A 199 17.28 19.62 -14.40
C ILE A 199 17.57 19.88 -12.91
N PRO A 200 17.85 18.87 -12.06
CA PRO A 200 18.15 19.11 -10.64
C PRO A 200 19.32 20.09 -10.45
N LYS A 201 20.40 19.89 -11.21
CA LYS A 201 21.58 20.75 -11.19
C LYS A 201 21.28 22.16 -11.71
N LEU A 202 20.60 22.27 -12.85
CA LEU A 202 20.20 23.56 -13.43
C LEU A 202 19.34 24.36 -12.44
N ALA A 203 18.32 23.73 -11.84
CA ALA A 203 17.45 24.38 -10.87
C ALA A 203 18.19 24.90 -9.64
N SER A 204 19.34 24.30 -9.28
CA SER A 204 20.15 24.75 -8.14
C SER A 204 21.13 25.89 -8.46
N GLU A 205 21.45 26.12 -9.74
CA GLU A 205 22.56 27.02 -10.14
C GLU A 205 22.12 28.28 -10.91
N VAL A 206 20.93 28.28 -11.50
CA VAL A 206 20.43 29.41 -12.30
C VAL A 206 19.81 30.50 -11.43
N GLU A 207 19.72 31.72 -11.97
CA GLU A 207 19.00 32.83 -11.32
C GLU A 207 17.51 32.49 -11.08
N THR A 208 16.93 33.05 -10.00
CA THR A 208 15.56 32.76 -9.54
C THR A 208 14.50 32.81 -10.64
N ARG A 209 14.61 33.74 -11.59
CA ARG A 209 13.68 33.84 -12.73
C ARG A 209 13.72 32.60 -13.63
N TRP A 210 14.91 32.11 -13.95
CA TRP A 210 15.08 30.92 -14.79
C TRP A 210 14.76 29.64 -14.02
N GLN A 211 15.09 29.61 -12.72
CA GLN A 211 14.74 28.50 -11.83
C GLN A 211 13.22 28.25 -11.83
N LEU A 212 12.44 29.32 -11.64
CA LEU A 212 10.97 29.28 -11.72
C LEU A 212 10.46 28.68 -13.03
N ARG A 213 10.94 29.18 -14.17
CA ARG A 213 10.49 28.74 -15.50
C ARG A 213 10.83 27.28 -15.78
N ILE A 214 12.02 26.84 -15.37
CA ILE A 214 12.46 25.45 -15.54
C ILE A 214 11.64 24.52 -14.65
N LEU A 215 11.46 24.86 -13.38
CA LEU A 215 10.66 24.04 -12.45
C LEU A 215 9.18 23.99 -12.85
N GLU A 216 8.62 25.11 -13.33
CA GLU A 216 7.26 25.16 -13.85
C GLU A 216 7.11 24.30 -15.09
N SER A 217 7.98 24.47 -16.09
CA SER A 217 7.93 23.67 -17.32
C SER A 217 8.12 22.17 -17.02
N PHE A 218 9.08 21.80 -16.17
CA PHE A 218 9.28 20.42 -15.72
C PHE A 218 8.05 19.85 -15.01
N THR A 219 7.43 20.64 -14.12
CA THR A 219 6.21 20.21 -13.40
C THR A 219 5.06 19.99 -14.36
N GLN A 220 4.89 20.87 -15.35
CA GLN A 220 3.87 20.70 -16.39
C GLN A 220 4.15 19.48 -17.27
N THR A 221 5.41 19.22 -17.64
CA THR A 221 5.81 17.98 -18.34
C THR A 221 5.42 16.75 -17.52
N PHE A 222 5.76 16.75 -16.23
CA PHE A 222 5.43 15.65 -15.33
C PHE A 222 3.92 15.44 -15.23
N LYS A 223 3.11 16.50 -15.11
CA LYS A 223 1.64 16.38 -15.06
C LYS A 223 1.00 15.93 -16.38
N GLY A 224 1.49 16.45 -17.51
CA GLY A 224 0.87 16.27 -18.82
C GLY A 224 1.34 15.04 -19.62
N CYS A 225 2.44 14.39 -19.23
CA CYS A 225 2.92 13.19 -19.93
C CYS A 225 2.08 11.95 -19.59
N ASN A 226 2.05 10.98 -20.52
CA ASN A 226 1.33 9.72 -20.32
C ASN A 226 1.89 9.00 -19.07
N PRO A 227 1.05 8.60 -18.10
CA PRO A 227 1.47 7.85 -16.90
C PRO A 227 2.39 6.67 -17.19
N GLU A 228 2.17 5.98 -18.31
CA GLU A 228 2.91 4.76 -18.68
C GLU A 228 4.19 5.05 -19.50
N SER A 229 4.47 6.32 -19.83
CA SER A 229 5.61 6.67 -20.68
C SER A 229 6.96 6.58 -19.95
N SER A 230 8.02 6.29 -20.71
CA SER A 230 9.40 6.39 -20.21
C SER A 230 9.75 7.80 -19.72
N LEU A 231 9.14 8.83 -20.31
CA LEU A 231 9.29 10.21 -19.87
C LEU A 231 8.75 10.42 -18.44
N LYS A 232 7.58 9.85 -18.11
CA LYS A 232 7.02 9.92 -16.75
C LYS A 232 7.97 9.29 -15.72
N LEU A 233 8.54 8.12 -16.04
CA LEU A 233 9.50 7.43 -15.18
C LEU A 233 10.81 8.24 -15.02
N ALA A 234 11.29 8.84 -16.09
CA ALA A 234 12.47 9.71 -16.04
C ALA A 234 12.20 10.95 -15.18
N CYS A 235 11.02 11.57 -15.28
CA CYS A 235 10.60 12.65 -14.38
C CYS A 235 10.59 12.19 -12.92
N LEU A 236 10.04 11.01 -12.61
CA LEU A 236 10.02 10.47 -11.23
C LEU A 236 11.43 10.30 -10.66
N SER A 237 12.38 9.81 -11.46
CA SER A 237 13.78 9.69 -11.03
C SER A 237 14.41 11.05 -10.69
N MET A 238 14.06 12.10 -11.44
CA MET A 238 14.57 13.45 -11.17
C MET A 238 13.87 14.11 -9.99
N ILE A 239 12.56 13.86 -9.82
CA ILE A 239 11.80 14.27 -8.65
C ILE A 239 12.43 13.63 -7.39
N GLU A 240 12.76 12.35 -7.45
CA GLU A 240 13.45 11.66 -6.35
C GLU A 240 14.77 12.35 -5.97
N GLU A 241 15.60 12.70 -6.95
CA GLU A 241 16.86 13.41 -6.72
C GLU A 241 16.66 14.81 -6.10
N MET A 242 15.64 15.54 -6.55
CA MET A 242 15.32 16.89 -6.06
C MET A 242 14.58 16.91 -4.72
N LEU A 243 13.91 15.82 -4.34
CA LEU A 243 13.23 15.67 -3.05
C LEU A 243 14.16 15.04 -1.99
N ILE A 244 15.03 14.12 -2.39
CA ILE A 244 15.89 13.32 -1.52
C ILE A 244 17.35 13.49 -1.99
N PRO A 245 18.04 14.58 -1.60
CA PRO A 245 19.41 14.81 -2.03
C PRO A 245 20.34 13.71 -1.51
N ASN A 246 21.09 13.09 -2.43
CA ASN A 246 22.08 12.06 -2.10
C ASN A 246 23.36 12.73 -1.53
N GLY A 247 23.34 13.24 -0.29
CA GLY A 247 24.53 13.76 0.43
C GLY A 247 24.25 14.72 1.58
N ASP A 248 25.31 15.11 2.32
CA ASP A 248 25.34 16.06 3.48
C ASP A 248 24.89 17.50 3.16
N LYS A 249 24.22 17.74 2.04
CA LYS A 249 23.54 19.01 1.77
C LYS A 249 22.23 19.04 2.55
N HIS A 250 22.34 19.28 3.86
CA HIS A 250 21.19 19.71 4.64
C HIS A 250 20.65 21.00 4.02
N TYR A 251 19.40 20.98 3.56
CA TYR A 251 18.70 22.22 3.24
C TYR A 251 18.65 23.07 4.51
N THR A 252 19.42 24.16 4.54
CA THR A 252 19.33 25.17 5.59
C THR A 252 17.90 25.72 5.60
N GLU A 253 17.35 26.05 6.77
CA GLU A 253 15.97 26.53 7.04
C GLU A 253 15.46 27.70 6.15
N ALA A 254 16.31 28.27 5.30
CA ALA A 254 16.01 29.31 4.34
C ALA A 254 15.90 28.78 2.90
N SER A 255 15.25 27.63 2.68
CA SER A 255 14.91 27.20 1.31
C SER A 255 13.96 28.20 0.66
N ASP A 256 14.25 28.62 -0.58
CA ASP A 256 13.38 29.45 -1.40
C ASP A 256 11.96 28.88 -1.40
N THR A 257 10.98 29.64 -0.86
CA THR A 257 9.57 29.22 -0.74
C THR A 257 8.99 28.74 -2.07
N VAL A 258 9.52 29.28 -3.17
CA VAL A 258 9.18 28.92 -4.54
C VAL A 258 9.48 27.46 -4.89
N VAL A 259 10.62 26.90 -4.45
CA VAL A 259 10.99 25.52 -4.79
C VAL A 259 10.11 24.53 -4.03
N LEU A 260 9.74 24.89 -2.79
CA LEU A 260 8.83 24.10 -1.95
C LEU A 260 7.47 23.91 -2.62
N ASP A 261 6.90 24.95 -3.25
CA ASP A 261 5.60 24.85 -3.93
C ASP A 261 5.58 23.77 -5.02
N PHE A 262 6.67 23.64 -5.80
CA PHE A 262 6.78 22.58 -6.82
C PHE A 262 6.96 21.19 -6.19
N GLN A 263 7.77 21.08 -5.14
CA GLN A 263 7.98 19.83 -4.42
C GLN A 263 6.67 19.32 -3.80
N THR A 264 5.90 20.22 -3.17
CA THR A 264 4.54 19.95 -2.66
C THR A 264 3.64 19.40 -3.74
N VAL A 265 3.64 20.03 -4.93
CA VAL A 265 2.85 19.56 -6.07
C VAL A 265 3.28 18.15 -6.47
N TRP A 266 4.57 17.87 -6.60
CA TRP A 266 5.04 16.54 -7.01
C TRP A 266 4.63 15.44 -6.03
N ILE A 267 4.78 15.67 -4.72
CA ILE A 267 4.40 14.71 -3.68
C ILE A 267 2.91 14.38 -3.74
N ARG A 268 2.06 15.42 -3.88
CA ARG A 268 0.60 15.26 -3.91
C ARG A 268 0.08 14.51 -5.15
N GLU A 269 0.83 14.54 -6.25
CA GLU A 269 0.48 13.82 -7.48
C GLU A 269 0.83 12.33 -7.44
N LEU A 270 1.71 11.88 -6.54
CA LEU A 270 2.15 10.47 -6.49
C LEU A 270 1.01 9.48 -6.22
N PRO A 271 0.11 9.71 -5.23
CA PRO A 271 -1.02 8.80 -5.00
C PRO A 271 -1.96 8.72 -6.21
N SER A 272 -2.28 9.85 -6.82
CA SER A 272 -3.14 9.92 -8.03
C SER A 272 -2.51 9.15 -9.19
N LEU A 273 -1.19 9.28 -9.38
CA LEU A 273 -0.46 8.53 -10.38
C LEU A 273 -0.52 7.02 -10.12
N LEU A 274 -0.38 6.59 -8.87
CA LEU A 274 -0.47 5.19 -8.48
C LEU A 274 -1.87 4.62 -8.76
N MET A 275 -2.93 5.41 -8.53
CA MET A 275 -4.31 5.02 -8.87
C MET A 275 -4.50 4.84 -10.38
N LEU A 276 -3.90 5.71 -11.21
CA LEU A 276 -3.98 5.62 -12.66
C LEU A 276 -3.21 4.43 -13.23
N LEU A 277 -2.03 4.13 -12.68
CA LEU A 277 -1.18 3.02 -13.13
C LEU A 277 -1.75 1.66 -12.72
N GLY A 278 -2.17 1.54 -11.46
CA GLY A 278 -2.72 0.31 -10.89
C GLY A 278 -1.91 -0.94 -11.24
N ASP A 279 -2.62 -1.99 -11.65
CA ASP A 279 -2.07 -3.28 -12.11
C ASP A 279 -1.69 -3.32 -13.59
N ARG A 280 -2.02 -2.27 -14.37
CA ARG A 280 -1.76 -2.22 -15.81
C ARG A 280 -0.26 -2.17 -16.13
N GLN A 281 0.51 -1.46 -15.30
CA GLN A 281 1.96 -1.31 -15.43
C GLN A 281 2.64 -1.47 -14.06
N PRO A 282 2.82 -2.72 -13.57
CA PRO A 282 3.31 -2.94 -12.22
C PRO A 282 4.72 -2.40 -11.96
N SER A 283 5.60 -2.40 -12.97
CA SER A 283 6.94 -1.83 -12.87
C SER A 283 6.91 -0.32 -12.58
N SER A 284 6.02 0.42 -13.25
CA SER A 284 5.83 1.85 -13.01
C SER A 284 5.21 2.12 -11.63
N SER A 285 4.20 1.34 -11.24
CA SER A 285 3.62 1.41 -9.89
C SER A 285 4.67 1.13 -8.82
N GLN A 286 5.60 0.19 -9.06
CA GLN A 286 6.71 -0.10 -8.17
C GLN A 286 7.65 1.10 -7.97
N VAL A 287 7.95 1.84 -9.04
CA VAL A 287 8.80 3.06 -8.95
C VAL A 287 8.12 4.12 -8.09
N VAL A 288 6.83 4.37 -8.29
CA VAL A 288 6.06 5.33 -7.49
C VAL A 288 6.04 4.93 -6.01
N LEU A 289 5.80 3.64 -5.72
CA LEU A 289 5.78 3.11 -4.36
C LEU A 289 7.16 3.18 -3.67
N ARG A 290 8.26 2.92 -4.41
CA ARG A 290 9.61 3.09 -3.88
C ARG A 290 9.91 4.55 -3.54
N LEU A 291 9.49 5.49 -4.38
CA LEU A 291 9.63 6.91 -4.11
C LEU A 291 8.85 7.32 -2.87
N LEU A 292 7.57 6.93 -2.75
CA LEU A 292 6.76 7.16 -1.55
C LEU A 292 7.42 6.59 -0.29
N LEU A 293 7.94 5.36 -0.36
CA LEU A 293 8.64 4.72 0.76
C LEU A 293 9.89 5.50 1.17
N ARG A 294 10.72 5.90 0.21
CA ARG A 294 11.93 6.70 0.48
C ARG A 294 11.59 8.09 1.04
N LEU A 295 10.52 8.71 0.57
CA LEU A 295 10.02 9.98 1.11
C LEU A 295 9.60 9.80 2.57
N GLY A 296 8.86 8.75 2.91
CA GLY A 296 8.50 8.44 4.30
C GLY A 296 9.72 8.21 5.19
N GLN A 297 10.73 7.48 4.69
CA GLN A 297 12.00 7.27 5.39
C GLN A 297 12.78 8.57 5.61
N PHE A 298 12.72 9.49 4.66
CA PHE A 298 13.42 10.77 4.72
C PHE A 298 12.69 11.83 5.56
N SER A 299 11.37 11.77 5.63
CA SER A 299 10.53 12.82 6.25
C SER A 299 10.57 12.86 7.79
N GLY A 300 11.50 12.15 8.44
CA GLY A 300 11.65 12.12 9.89
C GLY A 300 11.82 13.52 10.49
N SER A 301 10.84 13.95 11.29
CA SER A 301 10.77 15.11 12.19
C SER A 301 11.82 16.21 11.92
N ASN A 302 11.52 17.09 10.95
CA ASN A 302 12.09 18.44 10.67
C ASN A 302 12.20 18.77 9.17
N SER A 303 11.64 17.96 8.27
CA SER A 303 11.56 18.29 6.84
C SER A 303 10.36 19.19 6.51
N PHE A 304 10.56 20.23 5.71
CA PHE A 304 9.48 21.07 5.15
C PHE A 304 8.40 20.27 4.41
N LEU A 305 8.79 19.11 3.86
CA LEU A 305 7.92 18.25 3.05
C LEU A 305 7.08 17.27 3.88
N PHE A 306 7.28 17.25 5.20
CA PHE A 306 6.62 16.33 6.11
C PHE A 306 5.09 16.38 5.98
N TRP A 307 4.49 17.57 6.05
CA TRP A 307 3.03 17.70 5.98
C TRP A 307 2.46 17.28 4.63
N ASP A 308 3.16 17.55 3.54
CA ASP A 308 2.71 17.14 2.21
C ASP A 308 2.78 15.62 2.05
N TYR A 309 3.82 14.98 2.59
CA TYR A 309 3.89 13.53 2.67
C TYR A 309 2.77 12.97 3.55
N GLU A 310 2.58 13.48 4.77
CA GLU A 310 1.52 13.02 5.67
C GLU A 310 0.13 13.13 5.02
N ASN A 311 -0.14 14.19 4.24
CA ASN A 311 -1.40 14.38 3.55
C ASN A 311 -1.63 13.40 2.38
N THR A 312 -0.59 12.73 1.87
CA THR A 312 -0.77 11.70 0.83
C THR A 312 -1.63 10.53 1.31
N GLN A 313 -1.70 10.30 2.62
CA GLN A 313 -2.48 9.21 3.22
C GLN A 313 -3.96 9.22 2.84
N PHE A 314 -4.54 10.42 2.62
CA PHE A 314 -5.95 10.56 2.26
C PHE A 314 -6.21 10.04 0.85
N ALA A 315 -5.37 10.40 -0.11
CA ALA A 315 -5.46 9.88 -1.47
C ALA A 315 -5.04 8.40 -1.55
N LEU A 316 -4.07 7.98 -0.74
CA LEU A 316 -3.68 6.57 -0.63
C LEU A 316 -4.77 5.70 0.00
N SER A 317 -5.73 6.25 0.72
CA SER A 317 -6.84 5.45 1.24
C SER A 317 -7.65 4.79 0.12
N GLU A 318 -7.82 5.47 -1.02
CA GLU A 318 -8.55 4.95 -2.19
C GLU A 318 -7.80 3.80 -2.87
N LEU A 319 -6.48 3.70 -2.68
CA LEU A 319 -5.65 2.61 -3.19
C LEU A 319 -6.08 1.25 -2.62
N TYR A 320 -6.48 1.24 -1.35
CA TYR A 320 -6.88 0.02 -0.64
C TYR A 320 -8.37 -0.27 -0.84
N SER A 321 -9.23 0.68 -0.46
CA SER A 321 -10.67 0.59 -0.67
C SER A 321 -11.40 1.91 -0.45
N THR A 322 -12.60 2.02 -1.02
CA THR A 322 -13.57 3.07 -0.69
C THR A 322 -14.89 2.42 -0.28
N CYS A 323 -15.72 3.16 0.47
CA CYS A 323 -17.02 2.68 0.92
C CYS A 323 -18.06 3.76 0.63
N GLU A 324 -18.92 3.51 -0.35
CA GLU A 324 -20.00 4.40 -0.75
C GLU A 324 -21.33 3.69 -0.56
N GLU A 325 -22.26 4.31 0.16
CA GLU A 325 -23.62 3.80 0.38
C GLU A 325 -23.68 2.36 0.97
N GLY A 326 -22.64 1.95 1.71
CA GLY A 326 -22.53 0.63 2.31
C GLY A 326 -21.91 -0.44 1.41
N ASN A 327 -21.63 -0.13 0.14
CA ASN A 327 -20.88 -0.98 -0.77
C ASN A 327 -19.38 -0.70 -0.67
N ILE A 328 -18.58 -1.76 -0.63
CA ILE A 328 -17.12 -1.68 -0.56
C ILE A 328 -16.57 -1.82 -1.98
N TYR A 329 -15.80 -0.84 -2.42
CA TYR A 329 -15.07 -0.89 -3.68
C TYR A 329 -13.59 -1.04 -3.36
N TYR A 330 -12.98 -2.11 -3.85
CA TYR A 330 -11.56 -2.36 -3.61
C TYR A 330 -10.69 -1.63 -4.62
N GLY A 331 -9.65 -0.97 -4.13
CA GLY A 331 -8.74 -0.21 -4.96
C GLY A 331 -7.70 -1.08 -5.69
N PRO A 332 -6.82 -0.46 -6.48
CA PRO A 332 -5.81 -1.16 -7.29
C PRO A 332 -4.86 -2.06 -6.49
N PHE A 333 -4.67 -1.81 -5.18
CA PHE A 333 -3.81 -2.61 -4.30
C PHE A 333 -4.07 -4.12 -4.43
N MET A 334 -5.34 -4.51 -4.55
CA MET A 334 -5.76 -5.91 -4.65
C MET A 334 -5.18 -6.64 -5.85
N ARG A 335 -4.91 -5.93 -6.95
CA ARG A 335 -4.43 -6.50 -8.22
C ARG A 335 -2.93 -6.30 -8.44
N LEU A 336 -2.27 -5.54 -7.57
CA LEU A 336 -0.82 -5.33 -7.66
C LEU A 336 -0.04 -6.63 -7.40
N PRO A 337 1.11 -6.83 -8.05
CA PRO A 337 2.01 -7.92 -7.69
C PRO A 337 2.50 -7.81 -6.24
N ARG A 338 2.89 -8.95 -5.66
CA ARG A 338 3.30 -9.05 -4.26
C ARG A 338 4.40 -8.06 -3.85
N ASP A 339 5.41 -7.85 -4.69
CA ASP A 339 6.49 -6.90 -4.40
C ASP A 339 5.97 -5.46 -4.28
N CYS A 340 4.97 -5.09 -5.08
CA CYS A 340 4.32 -3.79 -4.99
C CYS A 340 3.41 -3.70 -3.77
N GLN A 341 2.67 -4.77 -3.45
CA GLN A 341 1.87 -4.83 -2.23
C GLN A 341 2.74 -4.66 -0.98
N GLU A 342 3.88 -5.35 -0.90
CA GLU A 342 4.82 -5.23 0.21
C GLU A 342 5.34 -3.79 0.37
N LEU A 343 5.72 -3.12 -0.74
CA LEU A 343 6.15 -1.73 -0.70
C LEU A 343 5.04 -0.80 -0.19
N SER A 344 3.80 -0.96 -0.69
CA SER A 344 2.64 -0.19 -0.25
C SER A 344 2.36 -0.39 1.25
N ILE A 345 2.46 -1.63 1.73
CA ILE A 345 2.29 -1.94 3.16
C ILE A 345 3.41 -1.28 3.98
N CYS A 346 4.66 -1.36 3.52
CA CYS A 346 5.79 -0.72 4.21
C CYS A 346 5.62 0.79 4.34
N CYS A 347 5.02 1.47 3.35
CA CYS A 347 4.73 2.90 3.44
C CYS A 347 3.86 3.26 4.65
N LEU A 348 2.95 2.37 5.08
CA LEU A 348 2.06 2.62 6.23
C LEU A 348 2.83 2.89 7.53
N TYR A 349 4.01 2.28 7.70
CA TYR A 349 4.82 2.45 8.91
C TYR A 349 5.39 3.87 9.05
N TYR A 350 5.67 4.54 7.93
CA TYR A 350 6.41 5.79 7.92
C TYR A 350 5.54 7.04 8.09
N PHE A 351 4.21 6.88 8.13
CA PHE A 351 3.34 7.98 8.55
C PHE A 351 3.52 8.25 10.03
N SER A 352 3.68 9.53 10.39
CA SER A 352 3.83 9.93 11.78
C SER A 352 2.58 9.63 12.61
N ASN A 353 1.42 9.77 11.99
CA ASN A 353 0.12 9.47 12.56
C ASN A 353 -0.83 8.98 11.46
N LEU A 354 -1.17 7.69 11.50
CA LEU A 354 -2.11 7.06 10.58
C LEU A 354 -3.53 7.53 10.89
N SER A 355 -4.18 8.14 9.90
CA SER A 355 -5.57 8.58 10.03
C SER A 355 -6.53 7.40 10.15
N ALA A 356 -7.61 7.61 10.91
CA ALA A 356 -8.72 6.67 11.02
C ALA A 356 -9.34 6.32 9.64
N LEU A 357 -9.31 7.25 8.68
CA LEU A 357 -9.81 7.03 7.32
C LEU A 357 -8.94 6.02 6.55
N LEU A 358 -7.62 6.17 6.61
CA LEU A 358 -6.70 5.20 6.01
C LEU A 358 -6.80 3.83 6.70
N LEU A 359 -6.83 3.80 8.04
CA LEU A 359 -6.97 2.56 8.80
C LEU A 359 -8.29 1.83 8.49
N LYS A 360 -9.40 2.57 8.35
CA LYS A 360 -10.68 2.01 7.93
C LYS A 360 -10.58 1.40 6.53
N SER A 361 -9.95 2.10 5.58
CA SER A 361 -9.77 1.60 4.23
C SER A 361 -8.91 0.32 4.20
N VAL A 362 -7.80 0.30 4.95
CA VAL A 362 -6.95 -0.89 5.06
C VAL A 362 -7.68 -2.05 5.75
N ALA A 363 -8.52 -1.78 6.76
CA ALA A 363 -9.35 -2.79 7.40
C ALA A 363 -10.34 -3.43 6.42
N LEU A 364 -11.04 -2.61 5.62
CA LEU A 364 -11.96 -3.10 4.60
C LEU A 364 -11.24 -3.92 3.53
N CYS A 365 -10.05 -3.48 3.10
CA CYS A 365 -9.20 -4.25 2.20
C CYS A 365 -8.85 -5.64 2.76
N CYS A 366 -8.51 -5.73 4.05
CA CYS A 366 -8.25 -7.00 4.73
C CYS A 366 -9.47 -7.94 4.83
N LEU A 367 -10.69 -7.41 4.70
CA LEU A 367 -11.93 -8.17 4.69
C LEU A 367 -12.30 -8.72 3.30
N CYS A 368 -11.53 -8.36 2.26
CA CYS A 368 -11.74 -8.87 0.91
C CYS A 368 -11.44 -10.38 0.84
N PRO A 369 -12.39 -11.22 0.37
CA PRO A 369 -12.15 -12.66 0.22
C PRO A 369 -11.04 -13.01 -0.79
N GLU A 370 -10.72 -12.10 -1.70
CA GLU A 370 -9.70 -12.28 -2.74
C GLU A 370 -8.28 -11.96 -2.25
N LEU A 371 -8.15 -11.29 -1.09
CA LEU A 371 -6.84 -10.94 -0.55
C LEU A 371 -6.14 -12.18 -0.03
N GLU A 372 -4.90 -12.39 -0.47
CA GLU A 372 -4.09 -13.47 0.06
C GLU A 372 -3.83 -13.29 1.56
N LEU A 373 -4.07 -14.34 2.34
CA LEU A 373 -3.96 -14.30 3.80
C LEU A 373 -2.59 -13.81 4.29
N PHE A 374 -1.52 -14.19 3.60
CA PHE A 374 -0.17 -13.74 3.91
C PHE A 374 -0.06 -12.20 3.87
N VAL A 375 -0.68 -11.56 2.88
CA VAL A 375 -0.70 -10.10 2.73
C VAL A 375 -1.50 -9.47 3.89
N SER A 376 -2.64 -10.06 4.27
CA SER A 376 -3.41 -9.62 5.44
C SER A 376 -2.60 -9.70 6.74
N PHE A 377 -1.88 -10.81 6.98
CA PHE A 377 -1.01 -10.93 8.15
C PHE A 377 0.12 -9.90 8.15
N ARG A 378 0.69 -9.62 6.97
CA ARG A 378 1.74 -8.61 6.81
C ARG A 378 1.23 -7.20 7.11
N ILE A 379 0.02 -6.84 6.65
CA ILE A 379 -0.63 -5.57 7.01
C ILE A 379 -0.77 -5.44 8.53
N ILE A 380 -1.29 -6.48 9.19
CA ILE A 380 -1.52 -6.47 10.64
C ILE A 380 -0.19 -6.33 11.40
N GLU A 381 0.86 -7.02 10.95
CA GLU A 381 2.20 -6.91 11.52
C GLU A 381 2.74 -5.47 11.42
N VAL A 382 2.68 -4.86 10.24
CA VAL A 382 3.20 -3.51 10.02
C VAL A 382 2.39 -2.46 10.78
N LEU A 383 1.06 -2.57 10.80
CA LEU A 383 0.21 -1.68 11.60
C LEU A 383 0.47 -1.84 13.10
N HIS A 384 0.68 -3.06 13.58
CA HIS A 384 1.04 -3.26 14.98
C HIS A 384 2.42 -2.68 15.33
N ALA A 385 3.39 -2.77 14.42
CA ALA A 385 4.69 -2.11 14.57
C ALA A 385 4.55 -0.58 14.59
N ALA A 386 3.72 -0.02 13.70
CA ALA A 386 3.42 1.41 13.68
C ALA A 386 2.75 1.88 14.98
N TYR A 387 1.81 1.09 15.52
CA TYR A 387 1.22 1.34 16.84
C TYR A 387 2.28 1.36 17.95
N LYS A 388 3.20 0.38 17.98
CA LYS A 388 4.28 0.34 18.98
C LYS A 388 5.21 1.54 18.91
N ALA A 389 5.42 2.08 17.70
CA ALA A 389 6.19 3.29 17.48
C ALA A 389 5.41 4.59 17.79
N GLY A 390 4.13 4.50 18.16
CA GLY A 390 3.29 5.64 18.54
C GLY A 390 2.56 6.30 17.37
N HIS A 391 2.55 5.70 16.18
CA HIS A 391 1.93 6.24 14.97
C HIS A 391 0.42 5.97 14.85
N ILE A 392 -0.15 5.19 15.75
CA ILE A 392 -1.58 4.85 15.75
C ILE A 392 -2.13 5.07 17.16
N GLN A 393 -3.26 5.77 17.25
CA GLN A 393 -3.97 5.91 18.52
C GLN A 393 -4.51 4.57 19.00
N ILE A 394 -4.51 4.34 20.31
CA ILE A 394 -4.98 3.08 20.90
C ILE A 394 -6.41 2.72 20.47
N ALA A 395 -7.30 3.71 20.40
CA ALA A 395 -8.69 3.52 20.01
C ALA A 395 -8.82 3.04 18.55
N ASP A 396 -8.04 3.64 17.63
CA ASP A 396 -8.05 3.28 16.21
C ASP A 396 -7.45 1.90 15.97
N HIS A 397 -6.36 1.56 16.67
CA HIS A 397 -5.74 0.23 16.58
C HIS A 397 -6.68 -0.88 17.07
N ILE A 398 -7.34 -0.63 18.21
CA ILE A 398 -8.36 -1.54 18.73
C ILE A 398 -9.54 -1.67 17.77
N SER A 399 -10.04 -0.54 17.24
CA SER A 399 -11.14 -0.51 16.27
C SER A 399 -10.80 -1.32 15.01
N PHE A 400 -9.57 -1.21 14.52
CA PHE A 400 -9.05 -1.99 13.40
C PHE A 400 -9.16 -3.51 13.70
N PHE A 401 -8.65 -3.97 14.84
CA PHE A 401 -8.73 -5.38 15.24
C PHE A 401 -10.18 -5.87 15.42
N MET A 402 -11.02 -5.09 16.09
CA MET A 402 -12.42 -5.46 16.30
C MET A 402 -13.22 -5.50 14.99
N THR A 403 -12.90 -4.63 14.04
CA THR A 403 -13.48 -4.64 12.69
C THR A 403 -13.12 -5.93 11.96
N LEU A 404 -11.85 -6.35 12.02
CA LEU A 404 -11.43 -7.62 11.43
C LEU A 404 -12.17 -8.80 12.08
N LEU A 405 -12.17 -8.92 13.41
CA LEU A 405 -12.81 -10.05 14.08
C LEU A 405 -14.33 -10.11 13.89
N SER A 406 -15.01 -8.96 13.83
CA SER A 406 -16.47 -8.91 13.71
C SER A 406 -16.97 -9.15 12.28
N ARG A 407 -16.22 -8.71 11.26
CA ARG A 407 -16.70 -8.69 9.88
C ARG A 407 -16.01 -9.69 8.95
N PHE A 408 -14.97 -10.38 9.41
CA PHE A 408 -14.31 -11.39 8.60
C PHE A 408 -15.28 -12.50 8.21
N LYS A 409 -15.40 -12.76 6.91
CA LYS A 409 -16.27 -13.80 6.37
C LYS A 409 -15.56 -15.14 6.44
N VAL A 410 -16.01 -16.00 7.35
CA VAL A 410 -15.50 -17.36 7.49
C VAL A 410 -16.30 -18.30 6.60
N PHE A 411 -15.59 -19.08 5.77
CA PHE A 411 -16.16 -20.14 4.95
C PHE A 411 -15.82 -21.49 5.60
N PRO A 412 -16.84 -22.27 6.01
CA PRO A 412 -16.60 -23.55 6.66
C PRO A 412 -15.85 -24.53 5.72
N GLU A 413 -15.05 -25.42 6.29
CA GLU A 413 -14.59 -26.61 5.56
C GLU A 413 -15.83 -27.42 5.19
N ASN A 414 -16.02 -27.72 3.90
CA ASN A 414 -17.12 -28.58 3.47
C ASN A 414 -17.05 -29.92 4.22
N ILE A 415 -18.01 -30.16 5.10
CA ILE A 415 -18.18 -31.44 5.82
C ILE A 415 -18.78 -32.52 4.90
N ASP A 416 -19.30 -32.15 3.72
CA ASP A 416 -19.76 -33.07 2.67
C ASP A 416 -19.11 -32.78 1.30
N PRO A 417 -18.72 -33.82 0.53
CA PRO A 417 -18.29 -33.63 -0.84
C PRO A 417 -19.54 -33.44 -1.69
N VAL A 418 -19.62 -32.43 -2.57
CA VAL A 418 -20.24 -32.56 -3.91
C VAL A 418 -20.18 -31.24 -4.73
N ARG A 419 -19.81 -31.44 -6.01
CA ARG A 419 -19.94 -30.59 -7.22
C ARG A 419 -19.07 -29.33 -7.34
N GLU A 420 -17.83 -29.59 -7.74
CA GLU A 420 -17.00 -29.00 -8.83
C GLU A 420 -17.21 -27.59 -9.43
N SER A 421 -18.17 -26.74 -9.06
CA SER A 421 -18.29 -25.42 -9.70
C SER A 421 -17.89 -24.20 -8.84
N ASP A 422 -17.79 -24.30 -7.51
CA ASP A 422 -17.36 -23.17 -6.65
C ASP A 422 -16.62 -23.67 -5.40
N VAL A 423 -15.43 -24.28 -5.56
CA VAL A 423 -14.60 -24.69 -4.43
C VAL A 423 -13.97 -23.47 -3.78
N LYS A 424 -14.71 -22.78 -2.89
CA LYS A 424 -14.12 -21.83 -1.96
C LYS A 424 -13.27 -22.62 -0.96
N VAL A 425 -11.95 -22.49 -1.06
CA VAL A 425 -11.01 -23.03 -0.08
C VAL A 425 -11.41 -22.47 1.30
N SER A 426 -11.58 -23.36 2.28
CA SER A 426 -11.92 -22.89 3.62
C SER A 426 -10.81 -22.00 4.18
N ASN A 427 -11.22 -20.91 4.80
CA ASN A 427 -10.35 -19.99 5.51
C ASN A 427 -10.49 -20.11 7.04
N HIS A 428 -11.13 -21.18 7.52
CA HIS A 428 -11.42 -21.38 8.93
C HIS A 428 -10.13 -21.46 9.78
N GLY A 429 -9.15 -22.27 9.37
CA GLY A 429 -7.84 -22.34 10.05
C GLY A 429 -7.06 -21.02 10.01
N ALA A 430 -7.23 -20.23 8.94
CA ALA A 430 -6.62 -18.92 8.82
C ALA A 430 -7.25 -17.90 9.78
N PHE A 431 -8.59 -17.91 9.92
CA PHE A 431 -9.29 -17.06 10.88
C PHE A 431 -8.94 -17.40 12.34
N LYS A 432 -8.74 -18.69 12.66
CA LYS A 432 -8.19 -19.10 13.97
C LYS A 432 -6.80 -18.51 14.22
N SER A 433 -5.92 -18.57 13.20
CA SER A 433 -4.57 -18.01 13.27
C SER A 433 -4.60 -16.49 13.42
N LEU A 434 -5.48 -15.81 12.68
CA LEU A 434 -5.73 -14.38 12.78
C LEU A 434 -6.15 -14.01 14.21
N THR A 435 -7.14 -14.71 14.76
CA THR A 435 -7.62 -14.52 16.13
C THR A 435 -6.48 -14.65 17.14
N SER A 436 -5.62 -15.67 16.99
CA SER A 436 -4.47 -15.88 17.87
C SER A 436 -3.45 -14.73 17.79
N VAL A 437 -3.14 -14.23 16.59
CA VAL A 437 -2.22 -13.10 16.38
C VAL A 437 -2.79 -11.84 17.01
N LEU A 438 -4.07 -11.53 16.77
CA LEU A 438 -4.73 -10.35 17.32
C LEU A 438 -4.78 -10.40 18.84
N CYS A 439 -5.11 -11.55 19.44
CA CYS A 439 -5.04 -11.74 20.89
C CYS A 439 -3.64 -11.48 21.45
N SER A 440 -2.59 -12.01 20.80
CA SER A 440 -1.21 -11.79 21.22
C SER A 440 -0.84 -10.31 21.18
N TYR A 441 -1.24 -9.59 20.14
CA TYR A 441 -0.98 -8.15 20.01
C TYR A 441 -1.77 -7.32 21.02
N LEU A 442 -3.03 -7.64 21.27
CA LEU A 442 -3.83 -7.00 22.32
C LEU A 442 -3.19 -7.16 23.71
N SER A 443 -2.65 -8.35 24.03
CA SER A 443 -1.92 -8.57 25.28
C SER A 443 -0.62 -7.78 25.39
N GLN A 444 -0.05 -7.32 24.28
CA GLN A 444 1.18 -6.51 24.25
C GLN A 444 0.92 -5.01 24.37
N MET A 445 -0.34 -4.55 24.35
CA MET A 445 -0.70 -3.12 24.38
C MET A 445 -0.57 -2.46 25.76
N GLY A 446 -0.30 -3.23 26.81
CA GLY A 446 -0.11 -2.73 28.18
C GLY A 446 -0.81 -3.61 29.21
N ASP A 447 -1.34 -3.00 30.27
CA ASP A 447 -2.13 -3.72 31.29
C ASP A 447 -3.44 -4.21 30.66
N SER A 448 -3.59 -5.54 30.59
CA SER A 448 -4.75 -6.21 29.99
C SER A 448 -6.08 -5.77 30.61
N SER A 449 -6.10 -5.33 31.88
CA SER A 449 -7.32 -4.86 32.51
C SER A 449 -7.76 -3.47 32.11
N VAL A 450 -6.81 -2.58 31.82
CA VAL A 450 -7.14 -1.26 31.27
C VAL A 450 -7.63 -1.43 29.84
N VAL A 451 -6.97 -2.28 29.06
CA VAL A 451 -7.41 -2.64 27.70
C VAL A 451 -8.81 -3.27 27.74
N LEU A 452 -9.07 -4.17 28.69
CA LEU A 452 -10.40 -4.76 28.90
C LEU A 452 -11.44 -3.69 29.21
N GLN A 453 -11.17 -2.73 30.10
CA GLN A 453 -12.11 -1.66 30.44
C GLN A 453 -12.48 -0.78 29.24
N ILE A 454 -11.52 -0.52 28.35
CA ILE A 454 -11.77 0.21 27.10
C ILE A 454 -12.65 -0.61 26.15
N LEU A 455 -12.40 -1.92 26.09
CA LEU A 455 -13.02 -2.83 25.12
C LEU A 455 -14.34 -3.45 25.55
N ASP A 456 -14.60 -3.57 26.86
CA ASP A 456 -15.68 -4.37 27.43
C ASP A 456 -17.01 -4.08 26.73
N GLN A 457 -17.45 -2.81 26.76
CA GLN A 457 -18.72 -2.41 26.16
C GLN A 457 -18.75 -2.59 24.63
N ALA A 458 -17.63 -2.37 23.94
CA ALA A 458 -17.55 -2.52 22.49
C ALA A 458 -17.65 -3.99 22.06
N ILE A 459 -16.94 -4.90 22.75
CA ILE A 459 -17.01 -6.33 22.45
C ILE A 459 -18.40 -6.87 22.78
N ILE A 460 -18.96 -6.51 23.94
CA ILE A 460 -20.31 -6.94 24.31
C ILE A 460 -21.35 -6.43 23.31
N GLY A 461 -21.26 -5.17 22.90
CA GLY A 461 -22.13 -4.62 21.85
C GLY A 461 -22.07 -5.42 20.55
N LEU A 462 -20.88 -5.84 20.12
CA LEU A 462 -20.70 -6.67 18.93
C LEU A 462 -21.20 -8.11 19.10
N ILE A 463 -21.04 -8.71 20.28
CA ILE A 463 -21.58 -10.05 20.60
C ILE A 463 -23.11 -10.03 20.57
N LEU A 464 -23.73 -8.95 21.09
CA LEU A 464 -25.18 -8.80 21.13
C LEU A 464 -25.81 -8.63 19.74
N LEU A 465 -25.02 -8.31 18.70
CA LEU A 465 -25.45 -8.34 17.31
C LEU A 465 -25.54 -9.77 16.74
N GLN A 466 -25.28 -10.80 17.56
CA GLN A 466 -25.31 -12.22 17.19
C GLN A 466 -24.47 -12.52 15.94
N PRO A 467 -23.14 -12.31 16.03
CA PRO A 467 -22.26 -12.59 14.92
C PRO A 467 -22.19 -14.11 14.63
N PRO A 468 -21.73 -14.52 13.44
CA PRO A 468 -21.53 -15.94 13.12
C PRO A 468 -20.66 -16.66 14.16
N LEU A 469 -20.85 -17.99 14.28
CA LEU A 469 -20.25 -18.81 15.33
C LEU A 469 -18.74 -18.60 15.51
N ASP A 470 -17.99 -18.55 14.40
CA ASP A 470 -16.55 -18.30 14.40
C ASP A 470 -16.18 -16.93 14.98
N ASN A 471 -16.87 -15.88 14.53
CA ASN A 471 -16.64 -14.51 14.96
C ASN A 471 -17.02 -14.34 16.44
N ALA A 472 -18.13 -14.95 16.87
CA ALA A 472 -18.54 -15.01 18.28
C ALA A 472 -17.45 -15.68 19.14
N CYS A 473 -16.93 -16.82 18.70
CA CYS A 473 -15.84 -17.53 19.37
C CYS A 473 -14.59 -16.67 19.48
N ALA A 474 -14.22 -15.95 18.40
CA ALA A 474 -13.07 -15.06 18.40
C ALA A 474 -13.23 -13.90 19.39
N MET A 475 -14.41 -13.29 19.47
CA MET A 475 -14.72 -12.25 20.45
C MET A 475 -14.64 -12.75 21.89
N LEU A 476 -15.21 -13.94 22.17
CA LEU A 476 -15.11 -14.57 23.50
C LEU A 476 -13.64 -14.86 23.87
N ARG A 477 -12.82 -15.28 22.91
CA ARG A 477 -11.38 -15.50 23.11
C ARG A 477 -10.65 -14.21 23.46
N VAL A 478 -10.95 -13.10 22.78
CA VAL A 478 -10.37 -11.79 23.11
C VAL A 478 -10.73 -11.39 24.55
N LEU A 479 -12.00 -11.53 24.95
CA LEU A 479 -12.43 -11.22 26.32
C LEU A 479 -11.62 -12.00 27.36
N ILE A 480 -11.42 -13.29 27.15
CA ILE A 480 -10.75 -14.16 28.13
C ILE A 480 -9.25 -13.91 28.21
N VAL A 481 -8.63 -13.58 27.07
CA VAL A 481 -7.23 -13.19 27.01
C VAL A 481 -7.00 -11.90 27.79
N LEU A 482 -7.94 -10.94 27.71
CA LEU A 482 -7.85 -9.66 28.41
C LEU A 482 -8.26 -9.74 29.89
N ASP A 483 -9.20 -10.62 30.23
CA ASP A 483 -9.67 -10.88 31.61
C ASP A 483 -8.67 -11.72 32.43
N SER A 484 -7.46 -11.21 32.63
CA SER A 484 -6.33 -11.95 33.22
C SER A 484 -6.49 -12.40 34.69
N LYS A 485 -7.54 -11.94 35.39
CA LYS A 485 -7.90 -12.29 36.78
C LYS A 485 -9.43 -12.52 36.87
N PRO A 486 -9.95 -13.27 37.87
CA PRO A 486 -11.37 -13.56 37.96
C PRO A 486 -12.25 -12.30 37.86
N THR A 487 -13.23 -12.41 36.96
CA THR A 487 -13.97 -11.38 36.20
C THR A 487 -13.84 -9.94 36.66
N ARG A 488 -13.06 -9.15 35.89
CA ARG A 488 -13.06 -7.67 35.91
C ARG A 488 -14.15 -7.04 35.04
N LEU A 489 -14.95 -7.88 34.38
CA LEU A 489 -16.09 -7.48 33.55
C LEU A 489 -17.13 -6.71 34.37
N SER A 490 -17.78 -5.73 33.73
CA SER A 490 -18.87 -5.00 34.37
C SER A 490 -20.08 -5.91 34.66
N GLU A 491 -20.92 -5.53 35.63
CA GLU A 491 -22.13 -6.29 35.93
C GLU A 491 -23.09 -6.35 34.72
N GLN A 492 -23.18 -5.28 33.95
CA GLN A 492 -23.96 -5.24 32.71
C GLN A 492 -23.42 -6.24 31.68
N SER A 493 -22.10 -6.31 31.51
CA SER A 493 -21.45 -7.28 30.62
C SER A 493 -21.68 -8.72 31.07
N ILE A 494 -21.62 -8.98 32.38
CA ILE A 494 -21.92 -10.31 32.94
C ILE A 494 -23.35 -10.73 32.61
N ILE A 495 -24.32 -9.83 32.76
CA ILE A 495 -25.73 -10.12 32.43
C ILE A 495 -25.90 -10.35 30.92
N ALA A 496 -25.33 -9.47 30.09
CA ALA A 496 -25.40 -9.58 28.63
C ALA A 496 -24.79 -10.88 28.11
N LEU A 497 -23.59 -11.25 28.60
CA LEU A 497 -22.95 -12.52 28.26
C LEU A 497 -23.79 -13.70 28.73
N SER A 498 -24.33 -13.66 29.94
CA SER A 498 -25.16 -14.77 30.47
C SER A 498 -26.41 -15.00 29.64
N ASN A 499 -26.96 -13.97 28.99
CA ASN A 499 -28.09 -14.10 28.07
C ASN A 499 -27.69 -14.64 26.69
N PHE A 500 -26.47 -14.33 26.22
CA PHE A 500 -25.96 -14.77 24.92
C PHE A 500 -25.41 -16.21 24.93
N LEU A 501 -24.62 -16.56 25.95
CA LEU A 501 -23.87 -17.81 26.03
C LEU A 501 -24.72 -19.09 25.88
N PRO A 502 -25.94 -19.19 26.43
CA PRO A 502 -26.78 -20.36 26.25
C PRO A 502 -27.08 -20.64 24.77
N GLY A 503 -27.44 -19.62 23.99
CA GLY A 503 -27.68 -19.76 22.55
C GLY A 503 -26.41 -20.19 21.82
N TYR A 504 -25.30 -19.49 22.05
CA TYR A 504 -24.00 -19.85 21.48
C TYR A 504 -23.59 -21.29 21.76
N LEU A 505 -23.74 -21.77 23.01
CA LEU A 505 -23.39 -23.14 23.38
C LEU A 505 -24.28 -24.18 22.68
N MET A 506 -25.56 -23.88 22.49
CA MET A 506 -26.46 -24.76 21.73
C MET A 506 -26.07 -24.80 20.25
N ASP A 507 -25.69 -23.66 19.67
CA ASP A 507 -25.22 -23.58 18.27
C ASP A 507 -23.92 -24.38 18.08
N VAL A 508 -22.97 -24.26 19.01
CA VAL A 508 -21.75 -25.10 19.02
C VAL A 508 -22.13 -26.58 19.02
N VAL A 509 -23.11 -26.97 19.85
CA VAL A 509 -23.52 -28.36 19.98
C VAL A 509 -24.22 -28.92 18.76
N HIS A 510 -24.94 -28.07 18.07
CA HIS A 510 -25.67 -28.46 16.89
C HIS A 510 -24.79 -28.49 15.62
N CYS A 511 -23.87 -27.54 15.49
CA CYS A 511 -23.08 -27.36 14.27
C CYS A 511 -21.83 -28.26 14.18
N ILE A 512 -21.34 -28.81 15.29
CA ILE A 512 -20.09 -29.58 15.32
C ILE A 512 -20.39 -31.07 15.55
N PRO A 513 -19.92 -31.98 14.68
CA PRO A 513 -20.10 -33.42 14.87
C PRO A 513 -19.48 -33.89 16.19
N GLU A 514 -20.14 -34.79 16.92
CA GLU A 514 -19.69 -35.28 18.25
C GLU A 514 -18.28 -35.90 18.23
N ASP A 515 -17.81 -36.37 17.07
CA ASP A 515 -16.51 -37.02 16.89
C ASP A 515 -15.32 -36.04 16.75
N ASP A 516 -15.56 -34.75 16.46
CA ASP A 516 -14.48 -33.76 16.27
C ASP A 516 -14.11 -33.02 17.56
N VAL A 517 -13.52 -33.77 18.50
CA VAL A 517 -13.14 -33.29 19.84
C VAL A 517 -12.24 -32.04 19.79
N ARG A 518 -11.40 -31.88 18.76
CA ARG A 518 -10.48 -30.72 18.67
C ARG A 518 -11.25 -29.44 18.38
N THR A 519 -12.21 -29.51 17.46
CA THR A 519 -13.05 -28.38 17.08
C THR A 519 -13.98 -27.99 18.23
N TRP A 520 -14.59 -28.96 18.90
CA TRP A 520 -15.35 -28.71 20.13
C TRP A 520 -14.58 -27.95 21.20
N ARG A 521 -13.36 -28.41 21.49
CA ARG A 521 -12.49 -27.73 22.45
C ARG A 521 -12.18 -26.31 22.02
N TYR A 522 -12.07 -26.02 20.73
CA TYR A 522 -11.86 -24.66 20.27
C TYR A 522 -13.03 -23.73 20.62
N TYR A 523 -14.27 -24.17 20.45
CA TYR A 523 -15.45 -23.31 20.67
C TYR A 523 -15.94 -23.26 22.12
N LEU A 524 -15.80 -24.35 22.88
CA LEU A 524 -16.28 -24.44 24.27
C LEU A 524 -15.30 -23.86 25.29
N LEU A 525 -13.99 -23.98 25.04
CA LEU A 525 -12.97 -23.55 25.98
C LEU A 525 -13.12 -22.10 26.44
N PRO A 526 -13.51 -21.13 25.57
CA PRO A 526 -13.80 -19.79 26.02
C PRO A 526 -14.88 -19.72 27.13
N CYS A 527 -16.01 -20.38 26.92
CA CYS A 527 -17.10 -20.40 27.90
C CYS A 527 -16.67 -21.04 29.21
N PHE A 528 -15.87 -22.12 29.13
CA PHE A 528 -15.38 -22.82 30.32
C PHE A 528 -14.47 -21.94 31.18
N PHE A 529 -13.62 -21.12 30.56
CA PHE A 529 -12.83 -20.13 31.29
C PHE A 529 -13.70 -19.04 31.95
N LEU A 530 -14.78 -18.60 31.29
CA LEU A 530 -15.71 -17.64 31.89
C LEU A 530 -16.43 -18.23 33.11
N PHE A 531 -16.83 -19.51 33.04
CA PHE A 531 -17.46 -20.20 34.16
C PHE A 531 -16.53 -20.42 35.35
N ASP A 532 -15.27 -20.78 35.09
CA ASP A 532 -14.22 -20.91 36.11
C ASP A 532 -13.93 -19.58 36.82
N ARG A 533 -14.02 -18.47 36.08
CA ARG A 533 -13.75 -17.13 36.63
C ARG A 533 -14.96 -16.47 37.29
N SER A 534 -16.18 -16.87 36.95
CA SER A 534 -17.41 -16.31 37.51
C SER A 534 -18.53 -17.33 37.69
N ASN A 535 -18.71 -17.73 38.95
CA ASN A 535 -19.85 -18.51 39.42
C ASN A 535 -21.19 -17.83 39.09
N LYS A 536 -21.24 -16.49 39.06
CA LYS A 536 -22.47 -15.74 38.71
C LYS A 536 -22.85 -15.97 37.25
N VAL A 537 -21.89 -15.95 36.32
CA VAL A 537 -22.14 -16.22 34.90
C VAL A 537 -22.65 -17.65 34.72
N LEU A 538 -21.98 -18.64 35.32
CA LEU A 538 -22.40 -20.04 35.21
C LEU A 538 -23.82 -20.24 35.75
N LYS A 539 -24.14 -19.66 36.91
CA LYS A 539 -25.48 -19.77 37.49
C LYS A 539 -26.56 -19.24 36.54
N LEU A 540 -26.38 -18.01 36.05
CA LEU A 540 -27.35 -17.38 35.15
C LEU A 540 -27.51 -18.16 33.84
N VAL A 541 -26.41 -18.73 33.31
CA VAL A 541 -26.44 -19.60 32.13
C VAL A 541 -27.23 -20.88 32.39
N LEU A 542 -27.02 -21.55 33.53
CA LEU A 542 -27.75 -22.76 33.89
C LEU A 542 -29.25 -22.47 34.10
N ASP A 543 -29.58 -21.37 34.79
CA ASP A 543 -30.97 -20.94 34.99
C ASP A 543 -31.68 -20.68 33.65
N LEU A 544 -31.02 -20.02 32.70
CA LEU A 544 -31.58 -19.72 31.38
C LEU A 544 -31.75 -20.98 30.53
N ILE A 545 -30.76 -21.89 30.53
CA ILE A 545 -30.87 -23.21 29.87
C ILE A 545 -32.06 -23.99 30.45
N GLY A 546 -32.26 -23.93 31.77
CA GLY A 546 -33.43 -24.51 32.43
C GLY A 546 -34.75 -23.91 31.94
N SER A 547 -34.82 -22.58 31.79
CA SER A 547 -36.04 -21.92 31.30
C SER A 547 -36.39 -22.26 29.84
N PHE A 548 -35.38 -22.52 28.99
CA PHE A 548 -35.62 -22.93 27.59
C PHE A 548 -36.39 -24.25 27.47
N LEU A 549 -36.34 -25.08 28.51
CA LEU A 549 -37.05 -26.35 28.57
C LEU A 549 -38.48 -26.18 29.09
N THR A 550 -38.75 -25.18 29.93
CA THR A 550 -40.07 -24.96 30.55
C THR A 550 -40.98 -24.05 29.73
N ASP A 551 -40.44 -23.08 29.00
CA ASP A 551 -41.22 -22.10 28.22
C ASP A 551 -41.30 -22.48 26.74
N SER A 552 -42.45 -23.03 26.34
CA SER A 552 -42.79 -23.37 24.95
C SER A 552 -42.80 -22.18 23.96
N ASN A 553 -42.73 -20.94 24.47
CA ASN A 553 -43.01 -19.71 23.72
C ASN A 553 -41.82 -18.77 23.52
N LEU A 554 -40.63 -19.08 24.06
CA LEU A 554 -39.45 -18.25 23.84
C LEU A 554 -38.79 -18.65 22.51
N SER A 555 -39.26 -18.04 21.42
CA SER A 555 -38.50 -18.00 20.18
C SER A 555 -37.20 -17.23 20.43
N LEU A 556 -36.04 -17.90 20.28
CA LEU A 556 -34.76 -17.20 20.17
C LEU A 556 -34.91 -16.13 19.08
N PRO A 557 -34.66 -14.84 19.38
CA PRO A 557 -34.61 -13.83 18.33
C PRO A 557 -33.26 -13.98 17.64
N SER A 558 -33.19 -14.60 16.46
CA SER A 558 -32.01 -14.53 15.60
C SER A 558 -32.42 -14.55 14.12
N ASP A 559 -32.19 -13.45 13.42
CA ASP A 559 -32.61 -13.20 12.04
C ASP A 559 -31.49 -13.41 11.01
N THR A 560 -30.47 -14.20 11.34
CA THR A 560 -29.31 -14.46 10.46
C THR A 560 -28.98 -15.94 10.33
N SER A 561 -29.27 -16.47 9.14
CA SER A 561 -28.78 -17.67 8.40
C SER A 561 -28.12 -18.90 9.07
N THR A 562 -28.25 -19.17 10.37
CA THR A 562 -27.90 -20.46 10.98
C THR A 562 -28.94 -20.86 12.04
N ARG A 563 -30.19 -21.05 11.60
CA ARG A 563 -31.19 -21.80 12.38
C ARG A 563 -30.82 -23.27 12.32
N TYR A 564 -30.80 -24.00 13.44
CA TYR A 564 -31.37 -25.37 13.55
C TYR A 564 -31.51 -25.80 15.02
N ALA A 565 -32.62 -25.41 15.68
CA ALA A 565 -33.19 -26.11 16.85
C ALA A 565 -34.66 -25.68 17.05
N THR A 566 -35.49 -25.92 16.02
CA THR A 566 -36.92 -25.53 16.02
C THR A 566 -37.81 -26.53 16.74
N ASP A 567 -37.38 -27.78 16.92
CA ASP A 567 -38.11 -28.84 17.61
C ASP A 567 -37.65 -28.97 19.07
N ASN A 568 -38.60 -29.25 19.96
CA ASN A 568 -38.30 -29.45 21.39
C ASN A 568 -37.30 -30.61 21.62
N LEU A 569 -37.27 -31.61 20.73
CA LEU A 569 -36.38 -32.76 20.86
C LEU A 569 -34.91 -32.41 20.60
N SER A 570 -34.60 -31.67 19.53
CA SER A 570 -33.22 -31.20 19.28
C SER A 570 -32.69 -30.33 20.43
N ARG A 571 -33.53 -29.47 21.03
CA ARG A 571 -33.13 -28.65 22.19
C ARG A 571 -32.79 -29.51 23.40
N ILE A 572 -33.61 -30.53 23.69
CA ILE A 572 -33.35 -31.43 24.82
C ILE A 572 -32.07 -32.23 24.56
N ASN A 573 -31.89 -32.78 23.35
CA ASN A 573 -30.67 -33.50 22.97
C ASN A 573 -29.43 -32.61 23.08
N ALA A 574 -29.49 -31.37 22.56
CA ALA A 574 -28.39 -30.42 22.65
C ALA A 574 -28.06 -30.07 24.10
N THR A 575 -29.07 -29.92 24.96
CA THR A 575 -28.87 -29.69 26.40
C THR A 575 -28.18 -30.87 27.08
N ILE A 576 -28.59 -32.10 26.77
CA ILE A 576 -27.96 -33.32 27.30
C ILE A 576 -26.49 -33.40 26.85
N SER A 577 -26.24 -33.24 25.54
CA SER A 577 -24.87 -33.29 24.99
C SER A 577 -23.99 -32.18 25.57
N LEU A 578 -24.51 -30.95 25.73
CA LEU A 578 -23.79 -29.85 26.36
C LEU A 578 -23.38 -30.19 27.79
N LEU A 579 -24.32 -30.64 28.63
CA LEU A 579 -24.02 -31.00 30.02
C LEU A 579 -22.99 -32.13 30.09
N LEU A 580 -23.12 -33.17 29.26
CA LEU A 580 -22.13 -34.24 29.16
C LEU A 580 -20.74 -33.71 28.79
N LEU A 581 -20.65 -32.77 27.84
CA LEU A 581 -19.38 -32.14 27.46
C LEU A 581 -18.77 -31.31 28.58
N MET A 582 -19.60 -30.58 29.34
CA MET A 582 -19.14 -29.83 30.50
C MET A 582 -18.62 -30.77 31.60
N TYR A 583 -19.29 -31.90 31.85
CA TYR A 583 -18.83 -32.90 32.82
C TYR A 583 -17.59 -33.69 32.37
N LYS A 584 -17.28 -33.73 31.06
CA LYS A 584 -16.03 -34.32 30.55
C LYS A 584 -14.79 -33.48 30.89
N ASP A 585 -14.94 -32.17 31.10
CA ASP A 585 -13.83 -31.32 31.51
C ASP A 585 -13.69 -31.30 33.04
N ILE A 586 -12.52 -31.71 33.55
CA ILE A 586 -12.27 -31.90 34.99
C ILE A 586 -12.45 -30.59 35.78
N LYS A 587 -12.10 -29.43 35.21
CA LYS A 587 -12.23 -28.15 35.91
C LYS A 587 -13.68 -27.71 35.95
N VAL A 588 -14.35 -27.78 34.82
CA VAL A 588 -15.77 -27.40 34.69
C VAL A 588 -16.65 -28.32 35.52
N GLN A 589 -16.37 -29.63 35.55
CA GLN A 589 -17.06 -30.59 36.40
C GLN A 589 -17.04 -30.17 37.88
N LYS A 590 -15.89 -29.72 38.40
CA LYS A 590 -15.78 -29.26 39.80
C LYS A 590 -16.67 -28.04 40.05
N ILE A 591 -16.68 -27.08 39.14
CA ILE A 591 -17.46 -25.85 39.30
C ILE A 591 -18.96 -26.14 39.19
N ILE A 592 -19.37 -26.93 38.18
CA ILE A 592 -20.78 -27.34 38.00
C ILE A 592 -21.28 -28.14 39.20
N SER A 593 -20.42 -28.92 39.85
CA SER A 593 -20.79 -29.67 41.05
C SER A 593 -21.20 -28.77 42.24
N LEU A 594 -20.91 -27.47 42.20
CA LEU A 594 -21.40 -26.47 43.17
C LEU A 594 -22.86 -26.06 42.90
N PHE A 595 -23.38 -26.28 41.69
CA PHE A 595 -24.71 -25.88 41.23
C PHE A 595 -25.66 -27.08 41.08
N ARG A 596 -25.62 -28.02 42.03
CA ARG A 596 -26.43 -29.25 41.98
C ARG A 596 -27.93 -28.97 41.90
N THR A 597 -28.39 -27.91 42.54
CA THR A 597 -29.81 -27.51 42.56
C THR A 597 -30.30 -27.13 41.17
N GLU A 598 -29.55 -26.31 40.46
CA GLU A 598 -29.85 -25.84 39.11
C GLU A 598 -29.77 -27.01 38.11
N VAL A 599 -28.72 -27.84 38.18
CA VAL A 599 -28.59 -29.04 37.33
C VAL A 599 -29.72 -30.05 37.60
N SER A 600 -30.11 -30.25 38.86
CA SER A 600 -31.21 -31.16 39.20
C SER A 600 -32.55 -30.66 38.65
N SER A 601 -32.78 -29.33 38.69
CA SER A 601 -33.95 -28.70 38.08
C SER A 601 -34.00 -28.95 36.57
N ILE A 602 -32.88 -28.75 35.86
CA ILE A 602 -32.77 -29.04 34.43
C ILE A 602 -33.08 -30.52 34.14
N LEU A 603 -32.48 -31.45 34.89
CA LEU A 603 -32.74 -32.89 34.74
C LEU A 603 -34.21 -33.26 34.97
N GLN A 604 -34.85 -32.63 35.95
CA GLN A 604 -36.27 -32.84 36.24
C GLN A 604 -37.16 -32.30 35.11
N SER A 605 -36.84 -31.13 34.55
CA SER A 605 -37.52 -30.58 33.38
C SER A 605 -37.39 -31.52 32.16
N ILE A 606 -36.18 -32.04 31.88
CA ILE A 606 -35.95 -33.02 30.80
C ILE A 606 -36.78 -34.29 31.01
N ALA A 607 -36.81 -34.83 32.23
CA ALA A 607 -37.60 -36.02 32.57
C ALA A 607 -39.11 -35.79 32.39
N SER A 608 -39.61 -34.60 32.73
CA SER A 608 -41.02 -34.25 32.58
C SER A 608 -41.43 -34.14 31.10
N LEU A 609 -40.57 -33.57 30.25
CA LEU A 609 -40.78 -33.46 28.81
C LEU A 609 -40.70 -34.79 28.08
N GLN A 610 -39.97 -35.77 28.62
CA GLN A 610 -39.98 -37.14 28.10
C GLN A 610 -41.31 -37.85 28.35
N SER A 611 -41.98 -37.53 29.47
CA SER A 611 -43.25 -38.14 29.87
C SER A 611 -44.47 -37.61 29.10
N SER A 612 -44.33 -36.46 28.42
CA SER A 612 -45.33 -35.95 27.48
C SER A 612 -45.10 -36.56 26.08
N GLU A 613 -46.17 -36.70 25.28
CA GLU A 613 -46.15 -37.40 23.98
C GLU A 613 -45.31 -36.68 22.90
N VAL A 614 -43.99 -36.65 23.04
CA VAL A 614 -43.09 -36.26 21.97
C VAL A 614 -43.02 -37.42 20.97
N LYS A 615 -43.46 -37.18 19.72
CA LYS A 615 -43.35 -38.14 18.61
C LYS A 615 -41.88 -38.37 18.26
N MET A 616 -41.26 -39.38 18.86
CA MET A 616 -39.91 -39.84 18.54
C MET A 616 -39.95 -41.15 17.76
N THR A 617 -39.00 -41.35 16.85
CA THR A 617 -38.72 -42.68 16.31
C THR A 617 -38.11 -43.58 17.39
N LEU A 618 -38.12 -44.90 17.16
CA LEU A 618 -37.63 -45.89 18.12
C LEU A 618 -36.11 -45.77 18.34
N GLU A 619 -35.36 -45.42 17.29
CA GLU A 619 -33.92 -45.16 17.35
C GLU A 619 -33.57 -43.86 18.09
N GLU A 620 -34.29 -42.77 17.83
CA GLU A 620 -34.10 -41.49 18.53
C GLU A 620 -34.41 -41.64 20.03
N ARG A 621 -35.49 -42.36 20.37
CA ARG A 621 -35.85 -42.64 21.76
C ARG A 621 -34.79 -43.48 22.48
N HIS A 622 -34.20 -44.48 21.80
CA HIS A 622 -33.11 -45.27 22.38
C HIS A 622 -31.84 -44.42 22.59
N ARG A 623 -31.43 -43.64 21.58
CA ARG A 623 -30.25 -42.76 21.65
C ARG A 623 -30.40 -41.72 22.76
N PHE A 624 -31.56 -41.09 22.84
CA PHE A 624 -31.93 -40.17 23.91
C PHE A 624 -31.81 -40.83 25.29
N GLN A 625 -32.42 -42.00 25.47
CA GLN A 625 -32.41 -42.71 26.76
C GLN A 625 -30.98 -43.06 27.17
N CYS A 626 -30.13 -43.51 26.25
CA CYS A 626 -28.73 -43.80 26.53
C CYS A 626 -27.98 -42.55 27.02
N SER A 627 -28.08 -41.42 26.31
CA SER A 627 -27.39 -40.18 26.69
C SER A 627 -27.94 -39.59 28.00
N PHE A 628 -29.24 -39.69 28.22
CA PHE A 628 -29.87 -39.22 29.46
C PHE A 628 -29.47 -40.06 30.68
N GLU A 629 -29.42 -41.39 30.54
CA GLU A 629 -28.93 -42.27 31.62
C GLU A 629 -27.43 -42.07 31.88
N GLN A 630 -26.62 -41.86 30.84
CA GLN A 630 -25.21 -41.47 31.01
C GLN A 630 -25.09 -40.17 31.82
N LEU A 631 -25.92 -39.17 31.53
CA LEU A 631 -25.93 -37.91 32.27
C LEU A 631 -26.34 -38.10 33.74
N LYS A 632 -27.34 -38.94 34.04
CA LYS A 632 -27.69 -39.30 35.43
C LYS A 632 -26.55 -39.98 36.17
N VAL A 633 -25.81 -40.87 35.51
CA VAL A 633 -24.65 -41.54 36.12
C VAL A 633 -23.55 -40.53 36.42
N VAL A 634 -23.23 -39.64 35.49
CA VAL A 634 -22.15 -38.65 35.66
C VAL A 634 -22.50 -37.59 36.71
N THR A 635 -23.76 -37.18 36.79
CA THR A 635 -24.25 -36.24 37.81
C THR A 635 -24.30 -36.85 39.21
N SER A 636 -24.57 -38.16 39.33
CA SER A 636 -24.59 -38.88 40.62
C SER A 636 -23.21 -39.33 41.12
N THR A 637 -22.24 -39.53 40.23
CA THR A 637 -20.88 -40.00 40.57
C THR A 637 -19.88 -38.88 40.87
N SER A 638 -20.25 -37.60 40.70
CA SER A 638 -19.36 -36.48 41.01
C SER A 638 -19.09 -36.39 42.53
N PRO A 639 -17.83 -36.52 43.00
CA PRO A 639 -17.51 -36.57 44.42
C PRO A 639 -17.89 -35.26 45.12
N ALA A 640 -18.33 -35.38 46.37
CA ALA A 640 -18.48 -34.24 47.28
C ALA A 640 -17.08 -33.85 47.78
N GLY A 641 -16.60 -32.66 47.42
CA GLY A 641 -15.32 -32.12 47.91
C GLY A 641 -14.58 -31.32 46.85
#